data_AF-A0ABD2C3Y7-F1
#
_entry.id   AF-A0ABD2C3Y7-F1
#
_cell.length_a   1.000
_cell.length_b   1.000
_cell.length_c   1.000
_cell.angle_alpha   90.00
_cell.angle_beta   90.00
_cell.angle_gamma   90.00
#
_symmetry.space_group_name_H-M   'P 1'
#
loop_
_entity.id
_entity.type
_entity.pdbx_description
1 polymer ?
#
loop_
_entity_poly.entity_id
_entity_poly.type
_entity_poly.pdbx_seq_one_letter_code
_entity_poly.pdbx_strand_id
1 'polypeptide(L)'
;MEGPEDTEVKIGDTVTFTCRVIGDPEPEVKWMRDSSELYVDGERFFIQEDGTLVISDVTEEDTGEYECIASSDMGSTKSRKARALIIASSLRFSQLPESQTITAGSDVSFVCKAEGNPKPLIQWWNNDQLLSTGGRILLDNDGSVLRILAAKESDAARYVCRASNSNGYAETSVDLNVLNSEYSPPKLTYQPHDMEAEPGAIVEVPCRAEGRPKPLIQWKKDGTSIAGDRIRVSRAGSLYLYNVTSQDTGRYECSAVNDYGRATAQALVRVRQVGTTDALIIRAFKDASEEIDRAINKTLKNLFNSDGTSRRIDPFRVTRFPNAIGRAAAKPAELFERTLVNIRRMVNSGAAANVTNEFLYEEILTPEQVLEIERLSGCTGHRRRRNCTNICFHHKYRSIDGSCNNFKHPTWGSSYTGFRRILQPIYENGFSMPIGWQKDRRYYGYPKPAARLVSTTLISTHDITSDDRITHMVMQWGQFLDHDLDHALPSVSSESWDGIDCKKSCDNAAPCFPMEVPPGDPRISNRRCIDFVRTSAVCGSGETSVLWGNLMPREQLNQLTSYLDASQVYGYDDELARDLRDLTTNHGLLREGSIFPGRKALLPYASGQFVDCRRNPLESSINCFVAGDIRANEQVGLLAMHTIWLREHNRIARQLRELNPHWNGEKLYQESRRIVGAEMQHITFQYWIPLVLGNTTDELLGPYRRYDPDLDASISNVFATAALRFGHSLIQPRLERLNESFQSIPQGALPLRDAFFAPWRLVEEGGVDPLIRGMYATAAKLKLPEQNLNVELTEQLFRTAHAVALDLAAMNIQRSRDHGIPGYLEWRKYCNMSHIETFDDLVVDIKDPKVRQKLRELYGHPGNIDVWVGGILEDQLPDAKVGPLFKCLLVEQFRRIRNGDRFWYENPSNFRPEQLAQIQQVTLARILCDNGDKIDRVQPNVFLLPNENDNKFISCDNIPYLDLTMWSDCCDNCEDNSNIISRFRRNAAKYLSPTHNNLEFQVISAKDSEKIDYLEKMIEETEEKSEKLQRYADALSQRINELKSLLSNAKTLK
;
A
#
# COMPACT_ATOMS: atom_id res chain seq x y z
N MET A 1 32.14 -78.49 -28.83
CA MET A 1 30.77 -78.96 -28.58
C MET A 1 30.37 -78.48 -27.19
N GLU A 2 29.30 -77.69 -27.11
CA GLU A 2 28.62 -77.30 -25.87
C GLU A 2 27.50 -78.30 -25.60
N GLY A 3 27.37 -78.78 -24.36
CA GLY A 3 26.46 -79.85 -23.98
C GLY A 3 25.46 -79.45 -22.89
N PRO A 4 24.44 -80.27 -22.62
CA PRO A 4 23.34 -79.94 -21.73
C PRO A 4 23.77 -79.79 -20.26
N GLU A 5 22.92 -79.17 -19.43
CA GLU A 5 23.12 -79.06 -17.97
C GLU A 5 21.99 -79.79 -17.21
N ASP A 6 22.27 -80.25 -16.00
CA ASP A 6 21.27 -80.86 -15.12
C ASP A 6 20.13 -79.88 -14.82
N THR A 7 18.90 -80.39 -14.71
CA THR A 7 17.72 -79.54 -14.53
C THR A 7 16.59 -80.27 -13.80
N GLU A 8 15.90 -79.53 -12.93
CA GLU A 8 14.67 -79.98 -12.27
C GLU A 8 13.45 -79.24 -12.84
N VAL A 9 12.42 -79.98 -13.27
CA VAL A 9 11.22 -79.41 -13.93
C VAL A 9 9.96 -80.05 -13.35
N LYS A 10 8.85 -79.32 -13.29
CA LYS A 10 7.59 -79.85 -12.75
C LYS A 10 6.80 -80.59 -13.83
N ILE A 11 6.05 -81.63 -13.43
CA ILE A 11 5.15 -82.35 -14.35
C ILE A 11 4.21 -81.34 -15.03
N GLY A 12 4.17 -81.36 -16.36
CA GLY A 12 3.34 -80.49 -17.20
C GLY A 12 4.05 -79.26 -17.79
N ASP A 13 5.27 -78.93 -17.33
CA ASP A 13 6.06 -77.81 -17.87
C ASP A 13 6.89 -78.24 -19.10
N THR A 14 7.63 -77.32 -19.72
CA THR A 14 8.55 -77.58 -20.85
C THR A 14 10.01 -77.50 -20.39
N VAL A 15 10.85 -78.44 -20.82
CA VAL A 15 12.30 -78.46 -20.56
C VAL A 15 13.11 -78.40 -21.87
N THR A 16 14.27 -77.76 -21.83
CA THR A 16 15.19 -77.65 -22.98
C THR A 16 16.62 -78.06 -22.62
N PHE A 17 17.27 -78.79 -23.53
CA PHE A 17 18.65 -79.27 -23.40
C PHE A 17 19.48 -78.82 -24.59
N THR A 18 20.44 -77.92 -24.35
CA THR A 18 21.26 -77.31 -25.41
C THR A 18 22.37 -78.27 -25.87
N CYS A 19 22.57 -78.32 -27.20
CA CYS A 19 23.69 -79.05 -27.80
C CYS A 19 24.20 -78.32 -29.03
N ARG A 20 25.28 -77.53 -28.88
CA ARG A 20 25.86 -76.76 -29.98
C ARG A 20 27.19 -77.34 -30.41
N VAL A 21 27.29 -77.70 -31.68
CA VAL A 21 28.47 -78.32 -32.27
C VAL A 21 28.84 -77.61 -33.56
N ILE A 22 30.13 -77.53 -33.87
CA ILE A 22 30.66 -76.95 -35.11
C ILE A 22 31.56 -78.01 -35.73
N GLY A 23 31.38 -78.29 -37.02
CA GLY A 23 32.18 -79.23 -37.81
C GLY A 23 31.99 -78.99 -39.30
N ASP A 24 32.95 -79.42 -40.12
CA ASP A 24 32.89 -79.37 -41.59
C ASP A 24 33.27 -80.75 -42.17
N PRO A 25 32.36 -81.46 -42.87
CA PRO A 25 30.97 -81.09 -43.13
C PRO A 25 30.13 -80.97 -41.85
N GLU A 26 29.06 -80.18 -41.91
CA GLU A 26 28.18 -79.90 -40.75
C GLU A 26 27.64 -81.21 -40.15
N PRO A 27 27.88 -81.47 -38.85
CA PRO A 27 27.54 -82.75 -38.24
C PRO A 27 26.05 -82.83 -37.89
N GLU A 28 25.45 -84.00 -38.13
CA GLU A 28 24.08 -84.31 -37.72
C GLU A 28 24.02 -84.60 -36.21
N VAL A 29 23.07 -83.98 -35.50
CA VAL A 29 22.90 -84.12 -34.04
C VAL A 29 21.75 -85.07 -33.71
N LYS A 30 22.03 -86.05 -32.86
CA LYS A 30 21.06 -87.00 -32.29
C LYS A 30 21.08 -86.93 -30.77
N TRP A 31 19.94 -87.16 -30.14
CA TRP A 31 19.82 -87.17 -28.68
C TRP A 31 19.59 -88.57 -28.15
N MET A 32 20.22 -88.87 -27.03
CA MET A 32 20.09 -90.10 -26.28
C MET A 32 19.42 -89.80 -24.94
N ARG A 33 18.49 -90.66 -24.53
CA ARG A 33 17.96 -90.71 -23.15
C ARG A 33 18.30 -92.06 -22.54
N ASP A 34 18.98 -92.04 -21.40
CA ASP A 34 19.47 -93.23 -20.69
C ASP A 34 20.19 -94.22 -21.60
N SER A 35 21.03 -93.68 -22.49
CA SER A 35 21.85 -94.41 -23.47
C SER A 35 21.08 -95.09 -24.61
N SER A 36 19.77 -94.82 -24.78
CA SER A 36 18.98 -95.20 -25.96
C SER A 36 18.67 -93.97 -26.83
N GLU A 37 18.65 -94.12 -28.16
CA GLU A 37 18.34 -93.00 -29.06
C GLU A 37 16.90 -92.53 -28.81
N LEU A 38 16.74 -91.23 -28.53
CA LEU A 38 15.44 -90.63 -28.24
C LEU A 38 14.67 -90.48 -29.54
N TYR A 39 13.44 -91.00 -29.57
CA TYR A 39 12.54 -90.81 -30.71
C TYR A 39 11.98 -89.37 -30.67
N VAL A 40 12.27 -88.61 -31.72
CA VAL A 40 11.85 -87.21 -31.87
C VAL A 40 10.65 -87.18 -32.79
N ASP A 41 9.48 -86.88 -32.23
CA ASP A 41 8.19 -86.91 -32.96
C ASP A 41 7.87 -85.59 -33.68
N GLY A 42 8.55 -84.50 -33.33
CA GLY A 42 8.35 -83.17 -33.90
C GLY A 42 7.25 -82.35 -33.20
N GLU A 43 6.55 -82.90 -32.21
CA GLU A 43 5.52 -82.21 -31.43
C GLU A 43 5.93 -82.08 -29.96
N ARG A 44 5.99 -83.20 -29.22
CA ARG A 44 6.33 -83.21 -27.80
C ARG A 44 7.83 -83.20 -27.59
N PHE A 45 8.55 -83.95 -28.44
CA PHE A 45 10.01 -83.95 -28.51
C PHE A 45 10.43 -83.43 -29.88
N PHE A 46 11.14 -82.31 -29.93
CA PHE A 46 11.68 -81.79 -31.18
C PHE A 46 13.10 -81.23 -31.01
N ILE A 47 13.92 -81.35 -32.05
CA ILE A 47 15.29 -80.81 -32.09
C ILE A 47 15.27 -79.55 -32.96
N GLN A 48 15.84 -78.46 -32.44
CA GLN A 48 16.00 -77.20 -33.16
C GLN A 48 17.20 -77.25 -34.11
N GLU A 49 17.26 -76.33 -35.08
CA GLU A 49 18.35 -76.27 -36.07
C GLU A 49 19.75 -76.20 -35.46
N ASP A 50 19.90 -75.59 -34.27
CA ASP A 50 21.19 -75.49 -33.58
C ASP A 50 21.60 -76.74 -32.78
N GLY A 51 20.77 -77.81 -32.84
CA GLY A 51 20.97 -79.08 -32.15
C GLY A 51 20.29 -79.19 -30.77
N THR A 52 19.64 -78.14 -30.27
CA THR A 52 18.96 -78.12 -28.97
C THR A 52 17.69 -78.98 -28.94
N LEU A 53 17.54 -79.85 -27.94
CA LEU A 53 16.32 -80.65 -27.70
C LEU A 53 15.32 -79.87 -26.84
N VAL A 54 14.05 -79.89 -27.24
CA VAL A 54 12.92 -79.35 -26.47
C VAL A 54 11.92 -80.46 -26.17
N ILE A 55 11.48 -80.55 -24.91
CA ILE A 55 10.47 -81.51 -24.44
C ILE A 55 9.35 -80.72 -23.76
N SER A 56 8.15 -80.74 -24.35
CA SER A 56 6.97 -80.06 -23.78
C SER A 56 6.07 -81.03 -23.00
N ASP A 57 5.29 -80.49 -22.07
CA ASP A 57 4.36 -81.27 -21.22
C ASP A 57 5.05 -82.48 -20.58
N VAL A 58 6.10 -82.20 -19.78
CA VAL A 58 6.95 -83.24 -19.22
C VAL A 58 6.18 -84.13 -18.25
N THR A 59 6.41 -85.43 -18.35
CA THR A 59 5.81 -86.45 -17.49
C THR A 59 6.90 -87.05 -16.59
N GLU A 60 6.50 -87.80 -15.56
CA GLU A 60 7.47 -88.46 -14.67
C GLU A 60 8.43 -89.39 -15.45
N GLU A 61 7.94 -90.01 -16.53
CA GLU A 61 8.71 -90.89 -17.43
C GLU A 61 9.79 -90.15 -18.24
N ASP A 62 9.80 -88.82 -18.24
CA ASP A 62 10.84 -88.00 -18.88
C ASP A 62 12.04 -87.73 -17.97
N THR A 63 12.01 -88.26 -16.74
CA THR A 63 13.18 -88.29 -15.86
C THR A 63 14.24 -89.23 -16.44
N GLY A 64 15.47 -88.74 -16.62
CA GLY A 64 16.56 -89.53 -17.18
C GLY A 64 17.82 -88.71 -17.45
N GLU A 65 18.89 -89.38 -17.89
CA GLU A 65 20.11 -88.73 -18.37
C GLU A 65 20.08 -88.51 -19.89
N TYR A 66 20.28 -87.26 -20.30
CA TYR A 66 20.27 -86.83 -21.69
C TYR A 66 21.69 -86.51 -22.19
N GLU A 67 22.04 -87.04 -23.34
CA GLU A 67 23.35 -86.87 -24.01
C GLU A 67 23.12 -86.64 -25.50
N CYS A 68 23.75 -85.64 -26.10
CA CYS A 68 23.71 -85.49 -27.56
C CYS A 68 24.98 -86.03 -28.21
N ILE A 69 24.81 -86.59 -29.39
CA ILE A 69 25.86 -87.17 -30.23
C ILE A 69 25.82 -86.44 -31.57
N ALA A 70 26.95 -85.87 -31.97
CA ALA A 70 27.12 -85.20 -33.24
C ALA A 70 28.05 -86.01 -34.14
N SER A 71 27.65 -86.27 -35.39
CA SER A 71 28.43 -87.06 -36.34
C SER A 71 28.42 -86.50 -37.76
N SER A 72 29.57 -86.52 -38.43
CA SER A 72 29.70 -86.34 -39.88
C SER A 72 30.47 -87.52 -40.49
N ASP A 73 30.66 -87.51 -41.80
CA ASP A 73 31.49 -88.47 -42.54
C ASP A 73 32.96 -88.49 -42.09
N MET A 74 33.43 -87.40 -41.47
CA MET A 74 34.80 -87.27 -40.93
C MET A 74 34.96 -87.80 -39.49
N GLY A 75 33.88 -87.99 -38.73
CA GLY A 75 33.95 -88.51 -37.36
C GLY A 75 32.73 -88.18 -36.49
N SER A 76 32.75 -88.64 -35.23
CA SER A 76 31.68 -88.35 -34.26
C SER A 76 32.22 -87.95 -32.89
N THR A 77 31.44 -87.14 -32.18
CA THR A 77 31.72 -86.70 -30.81
C THR A 77 30.44 -86.71 -29.97
N LYS A 78 30.57 -86.78 -28.64
CA LYS A 78 29.46 -86.81 -27.69
C LYS A 78 29.58 -85.67 -26.69
N SER A 79 28.46 -85.12 -26.25
CA SER A 79 28.44 -84.15 -25.15
C SER A 79 28.65 -84.80 -23.80
N ARG A 80 28.75 -83.98 -22.74
CA ARG A 80 28.48 -84.47 -21.38
C ARG A 80 27.01 -84.90 -21.25
N LYS A 81 26.72 -85.77 -20.28
CA LYS A 81 25.36 -86.12 -19.89
C LYS A 81 24.79 -85.08 -18.92
N ALA A 82 23.49 -84.87 -18.99
CA ALA A 82 22.73 -84.03 -18.06
C ALA A 82 21.50 -84.77 -17.53
N ARG A 83 21.22 -84.64 -16.24
CA ARG A 83 20.08 -85.28 -15.59
C ARG A 83 18.86 -84.37 -15.57
N ALA A 84 17.74 -84.86 -16.11
CA ALA A 84 16.42 -84.27 -15.93
C ALA A 84 15.72 -84.96 -14.77
N LEU A 85 15.26 -84.20 -13.76
CA LEU A 85 14.40 -84.72 -12.69
C LEU A 85 13.02 -84.06 -12.76
N ILE A 86 11.98 -84.85 -13.01
CA ILE A 86 10.61 -84.34 -13.10
C ILE A 86 9.87 -84.54 -11.77
N ILE A 87 9.36 -83.45 -11.18
CA ILE A 87 8.75 -83.46 -9.83
C ILE A 87 7.25 -83.13 -9.83
N ALA A 88 6.47 -83.83 -8.99
CA ALA A 88 5.03 -83.59 -8.81
C ALA A 88 4.75 -82.33 -7.96
N SER A 89 3.62 -81.66 -8.18
CA SER A 89 3.24 -80.46 -7.42
C SER A 89 2.47 -80.79 -6.13
N SER A 90 2.91 -80.22 -5.00
CA SER A 90 2.28 -80.41 -3.69
C SER A 90 0.98 -79.63 -3.53
N LEU A 91 0.09 -80.16 -2.67
CA LEU A 91 -1.20 -79.55 -2.36
C LEU A 91 -1.01 -78.24 -1.58
N ARG A 92 -1.51 -77.12 -2.12
CA ARG A 92 -1.41 -75.79 -1.50
C ARG A 92 -2.73 -75.04 -1.64
N PHE A 93 -3.06 -74.20 -0.67
CA PHE A 93 -4.17 -73.25 -0.83
C PHE A 93 -3.71 -72.06 -1.67
N SER A 94 -4.39 -71.80 -2.79
CA SER A 94 -4.18 -70.61 -3.61
C SER A 94 -5.00 -69.42 -3.12
N GLN A 95 -6.06 -69.67 -2.35
CA GLN A 95 -6.80 -68.62 -1.65
C GLN A 95 -7.25 -69.13 -0.28
N LEU A 96 -6.85 -68.41 0.77
CA LEU A 96 -7.24 -68.68 2.15
C LEU A 96 -8.53 -67.92 2.50
N PRO A 97 -9.43 -68.52 3.29
CA PRO A 97 -10.61 -67.82 3.79
C PRO A 97 -10.25 -66.83 4.90
N GLU A 98 -10.88 -65.66 4.91
CA GLU A 98 -10.64 -64.59 5.88
C GLU A 98 -11.70 -64.57 6.99
N SER A 99 -11.26 -64.49 8.26
CA SER A 99 -12.15 -64.46 9.43
C SER A 99 -13.01 -63.21 9.40
N GLN A 100 -14.30 -63.35 9.69
CA GLN A 100 -15.26 -62.26 9.59
C GLN A 100 -16.03 -62.09 10.89
N THR A 101 -16.28 -60.84 11.25
CA THR A 101 -17.16 -60.46 12.35
C THR A 101 -18.34 -59.71 11.78
N ILE A 102 -19.54 -60.30 11.85
CA ILE A 102 -20.77 -59.74 11.27
C ILE A 102 -21.85 -59.56 12.33
N THR A 103 -22.86 -58.75 12.07
CA THR A 103 -24.01 -58.62 12.96
C THR A 103 -25.06 -59.69 12.67
N ALA A 104 -25.77 -60.15 13.70
CA ALA A 104 -26.86 -61.11 13.55
C ALA A 104 -27.89 -60.62 12.52
N GLY A 105 -28.27 -61.48 11.58
CA GLY A 105 -29.15 -61.20 10.45
C GLY A 105 -28.45 -60.88 9.13
N SER A 106 -27.13 -60.64 9.12
CA SER A 106 -26.34 -60.45 7.90
C SER A 106 -25.95 -61.79 7.24
N ASP A 107 -25.79 -61.79 5.92
CA ASP A 107 -25.23 -62.93 5.17
C ASP A 107 -23.70 -62.90 5.21
N VAL A 108 -23.04 -64.06 5.29
CA VAL A 108 -21.58 -64.18 5.22
C VAL A 108 -21.15 -65.22 4.20
N SER A 109 -19.99 -65.00 3.57
CA SER A 109 -19.38 -65.93 2.62
C SER A 109 -17.89 -66.08 2.88
N PHE A 110 -17.41 -67.32 2.90
CA PHE A 110 -16.01 -67.69 2.99
C PHE A 110 -15.56 -68.37 1.69
N VAL A 111 -14.40 -67.96 1.17
CA VAL A 111 -13.83 -68.49 -0.07
C VAL A 111 -12.52 -69.20 0.24
N CYS A 112 -12.38 -70.44 -0.21
CA CYS A 112 -11.20 -71.27 -0.03
C CYS A 112 -10.91 -72.02 -1.32
N LYS A 113 -9.71 -71.85 -1.88
CA LYS A 113 -9.30 -72.50 -3.13
C LYS A 113 -7.97 -73.20 -2.94
N ALA A 114 -7.83 -74.40 -3.50
CA ALA A 114 -6.63 -75.21 -3.41
C ALA A 114 -6.20 -75.74 -4.78
N GLU A 115 -4.89 -75.84 -4.93
CA GLU A 115 -4.18 -76.33 -6.11
C GLU A 115 -3.33 -77.54 -5.72
N GLY A 116 -3.29 -78.54 -6.58
CA GLY A 116 -2.51 -79.76 -6.39
C GLY A 116 -2.83 -80.73 -7.52
N ASN A 117 -1.94 -81.68 -7.78
CA ASN A 117 -2.16 -82.73 -8.76
C ASN A 117 -2.10 -84.11 -8.06
N PRO A 118 -3.18 -84.92 -8.07
CA PRO A 118 -4.49 -84.69 -8.70
C PRO A 118 -5.30 -83.53 -8.11
N LYS A 119 -6.23 -82.94 -8.90
CA LYS A 119 -7.03 -81.77 -8.50
C LYS A 119 -7.75 -82.04 -7.17
N PRO A 120 -7.60 -81.18 -6.15
CA PRO A 120 -8.17 -81.44 -4.85
C PRO A 120 -9.67 -81.16 -4.78
N LEU A 121 -10.36 -81.98 -3.97
CA LEU A 121 -11.73 -81.74 -3.54
C LEU A 121 -11.73 -80.84 -2.30
N ILE A 122 -12.59 -79.82 -2.29
CA ILE A 122 -12.72 -78.85 -1.18
C ILE A 122 -13.98 -79.14 -0.38
N GLN A 123 -13.84 -79.20 0.94
CA GLN A 123 -14.93 -79.48 1.87
C GLN A 123 -14.85 -78.57 3.10
N TRP A 124 -16.02 -78.20 3.64
CA TRP A 124 -16.12 -77.32 4.79
C TRP A 124 -16.68 -78.03 6.01
N TRP A 125 -16.13 -77.74 7.17
CA TRP A 125 -16.48 -78.37 8.44
C TRP A 125 -16.75 -77.31 9.50
N ASN A 126 -17.68 -77.59 10.41
CA ASN A 126 -17.92 -76.80 11.62
C ASN A 126 -18.04 -77.77 12.80
N ASN A 127 -17.25 -77.57 13.86
CA ASN A 127 -17.22 -78.44 15.05
C ASN A 127 -17.12 -79.94 14.69
N ASP A 128 -16.16 -80.29 13.82
CA ASP A 128 -15.91 -81.65 13.32
C ASP A 128 -17.09 -82.30 12.56
N GLN A 129 -18.11 -81.53 12.17
CA GLN A 129 -19.20 -81.99 11.31
C GLN A 129 -19.03 -81.43 9.88
N LEU A 130 -19.04 -82.32 8.89
CA LEU A 130 -19.01 -81.95 7.47
C LEU A 130 -20.28 -81.19 7.10
N LEU A 131 -20.11 -80.00 6.55
CA LEU A 131 -21.21 -79.15 6.09
C LEU A 131 -21.66 -79.59 4.68
N SER A 132 -22.96 -79.57 4.47
CA SER A 132 -23.60 -79.80 3.18
C SER A 132 -24.65 -78.73 2.89
N THR A 133 -24.92 -78.47 1.61
CA THR A 133 -25.93 -77.48 1.21
C THR A 133 -27.30 -77.85 1.76
N GLY A 134 -27.91 -76.95 2.54
CA GLY A 134 -29.21 -77.15 3.18
C GLY A 134 -29.57 -76.04 4.18
N GLY A 135 -30.84 -75.66 4.21
CA GLY A 135 -31.31 -74.58 5.09
C GLY A 135 -30.67 -73.23 4.76
N ARG A 136 -29.89 -72.67 5.71
CA ARG A 136 -29.18 -71.39 5.56
C ARG A 136 -27.75 -71.53 5.06
N ILE A 137 -27.23 -72.75 4.95
CA ILE A 137 -25.86 -73.03 4.48
C ILE A 137 -25.92 -73.41 3.00
N LEU A 138 -25.15 -72.69 2.18
CA LEU A 138 -25.02 -72.92 0.74
C LEU A 138 -23.54 -73.11 0.39
N LEU A 139 -23.21 -74.25 -0.23
CA LEU A 139 -21.90 -74.52 -0.84
C LEU A 139 -22.04 -74.44 -2.35
N ASP A 140 -21.03 -73.89 -3.04
CA ASP A 140 -20.98 -73.91 -4.49
C ASP A 140 -20.58 -75.29 -5.05
N ASN A 141 -20.63 -75.44 -6.38
CA ASN A 141 -20.51 -76.74 -7.05
C ASN A 141 -19.16 -77.43 -6.84
N ASP A 142 -18.08 -76.69 -6.61
CA ASP A 142 -16.74 -77.24 -6.36
C ASP A 142 -16.31 -77.15 -4.89
N GLY A 143 -17.20 -76.69 -4.01
CA GLY A 143 -17.00 -76.57 -2.57
C GLY A 143 -16.11 -75.38 -2.17
N SER A 144 -15.66 -74.56 -3.12
CA SER A 144 -14.72 -73.48 -2.87
C SER A 144 -15.33 -72.29 -2.13
N VAL A 145 -16.67 -72.17 -2.13
CA VAL A 145 -17.37 -71.09 -1.41
C VAL A 145 -18.42 -71.65 -0.46
N LEU A 146 -18.29 -71.31 0.83
CA LEU A 146 -19.31 -71.53 1.86
C LEU A 146 -20.05 -70.22 2.13
N ARG A 147 -21.38 -70.21 1.99
CA ARG A 147 -22.25 -69.08 2.36
C ARG A 147 -23.21 -69.45 3.47
N ILE A 148 -23.39 -68.55 4.43
CA ILE A 148 -24.36 -68.68 5.53
C ILE A 148 -25.30 -67.47 5.45
N LEU A 149 -26.57 -67.72 5.16
CA LEU A 149 -27.60 -66.68 5.05
C LEU A 149 -28.21 -66.35 6.41
N ALA A 150 -28.53 -65.08 6.63
CA ALA A 150 -29.11 -64.53 7.84
C ALA A 150 -28.48 -65.12 9.11
N ALA A 151 -27.19 -64.85 9.30
CA ALA A 151 -26.38 -65.47 10.36
C ALA A 151 -26.96 -65.19 11.75
N LYS A 152 -26.97 -66.20 12.59
CA LYS A 152 -27.42 -66.15 13.99
C LYS A 152 -26.20 -66.16 14.91
N GLU A 153 -26.34 -65.68 16.13
CA GLU A 153 -25.25 -65.75 17.13
C GLU A 153 -24.72 -67.19 17.31
N SER A 154 -25.58 -68.20 17.19
CA SER A 154 -25.20 -69.62 17.24
C SER A 154 -24.33 -70.09 16.07
N ASP A 155 -24.23 -69.32 15.00
CA ASP A 155 -23.36 -69.64 13.86
C ASP A 155 -21.92 -69.16 14.11
N ALA A 156 -21.66 -68.42 15.20
CA ALA A 156 -20.31 -68.03 15.58
C ALA A 156 -19.48 -69.27 15.94
N ALA A 157 -18.52 -69.60 15.08
CA ALA A 157 -17.71 -70.81 15.19
C ALA A 157 -16.45 -70.69 14.32
N ARG A 158 -15.52 -71.62 14.52
CA ARG A 158 -14.37 -71.83 13.63
C ARG A 158 -14.74 -72.83 12.55
N TYR A 159 -14.76 -72.39 11.30
CA TYR A 159 -15.03 -73.21 10.13
C TYR A 159 -13.72 -73.69 9.54
N VAL A 160 -13.62 -74.97 9.18
CA VAL A 160 -12.40 -75.57 8.60
C VAL A 160 -12.66 -75.88 7.13
N CYS A 161 -11.82 -75.33 6.26
CA CYS A 161 -11.74 -75.72 4.85
C CYS A 161 -10.66 -76.78 4.69
N ARG A 162 -11.04 -77.98 4.24
CA ARG A 162 -10.15 -79.08 3.91
C ARG A 162 -10.08 -79.27 2.40
N ALA A 163 -8.87 -79.21 1.85
CA ALA A 163 -8.58 -79.65 0.50
C ALA A 163 -7.94 -81.05 0.55
N SER A 164 -8.40 -81.99 -0.27
CA SER A 164 -7.85 -83.35 -0.29
C SER A 164 -7.75 -83.93 -1.69
N ASN A 165 -6.70 -84.70 -1.95
CA ASN A 165 -6.56 -85.55 -3.12
C ASN A 165 -5.98 -86.92 -2.72
N SER A 166 -5.64 -87.77 -3.69
CA SER A 166 -5.07 -89.11 -3.44
C SER A 166 -3.73 -89.08 -2.70
N ASN A 167 -3.02 -87.95 -2.70
CA ASN A 167 -1.67 -87.80 -2.16
C ASN A 167 -1.65 -87.16 -0.75
N GLY A 168 -2.81 -86.75 -0.23
CA GLY A 168 -2.94 -86.21 1.11
C GLY A 168 -4.04 -85.16 1.22
N TYR A 169 -4.07 -84.48 2.36
CA TYR A 169 -4.97 -83.36 2.59
C TYR A 169 -4.24 -82.19 3.26
N ALA A 170 -4.77 -81.00 3.06
CA ALA A 170 -4.36 -79.77 3.72
C ALA A 170 -5.60 -79.10 4.30
N GLU A 171 -5.44 -78.44 5.44
CA GLU A 171 -6.53 -77.71 6.09
C GLU A 171 -6.13 -76.28 6.35
N THR A 172 -7.13 -75.41 6.28
CA THR A 172 -7.08 -74.06 6.81
C THR A 172 -8.39 -73.79 7.53
N SER A 173 -8.40 -72.79 8.40
CA SER A 173 -9.57 -72.49 9.21
C SER A 173 -9.85 -71.00 9.24
N VAL A 174 -11.11 -70.66 9.40
CA VAL A 174 -11.63 -69.30 9.43
C VAL A 174 -12.60 -69.13 10.59
N ASP A 175 -12.52 -68.02 11.30
CA ASP A 175 -13.40 -67.73 12.43
C ASP A 175 -14.55 -66.83 11.98
N LEU A 176 -15.78 -67.24 12.28
CA LEU A 176 -16.97 -66.40 12.19
C LEU A 176 -17.34 -65.93 13.59
N ASN A 177 -17.34 -64.62 13.81
CA ASN A 177 -17.96 -64.03 14.99
C ASN A 177 -19.28 -63.36 14.56
N VAL A 178 -20.38 -63.72 15.21
CA VAL A 178 -21.68 -63.08 14.96
C VAL A 178 -22.03 -62.23 16.18
N LEU A 179 -21.89 -60.93 16.04
CA LEU A 179 -22.19 -59.93 17.06
C LEU A 179 -23.69 -59.69 17.14
N ASN A 180 -24.20 -59.58 18.36
CA ASN A 180 -25.53 -59.04 18.61
C ASN A 180 -25.64 -57.64 17.99
N SER A 181 -26.78 -57.29 17.39
CA SER A 181 -26.99 -56.00 16.70
C SER A 181 -26.90 -54.77 17.63
N GLU A 182 -26.78 -54.97 18.95
CA GLU A 182 -26.58 -53.92 19.95
C GLU A 182 -25.09 -53.51 20.16
N TYR A 183 -24.11 -54.27 19.66
CA TYR A 183 -22.67 -54.02 19.86
C TYR A 183 -21.92 -53.80 18.53
N SER A 184 -20.91 -52.93 18.54
CA SER A 184 -20.14 -52.56 17.35
C SER A 184 -18.64 -52.37 17.64
N PRO A 185 -17.74 -52.84 16.75
CA PRO A 185 -16.31 -52.63 16.90
C PRO A 185 -15.93 -51.15 16.73
N PRO A 186 -14.75 -50.73 17.20
CA PRO A 186 -14.31 -49.35 17.12
C PRO A 186 -14.09 -48.92 15.67
N LYS A 187 -14.61 -47.75 15.31
CA LYS A 187 -14.37 -47.07 14.04
C LYS A 187 -13.81 -45.69 14.31
N LEU A 188 -12.62 -45.40 13.78
CA LEU A 188 -12.02 -44.06 13.87
C LEU A 188 -12.82 -43.08 13.00
N THR A 189 -13.50 -42.13 13.63
CA THR A 189 -14.25 -41.06 12.95
C THR A 189 -13.40 -39.82 12.67
N TYR A 190 -12.32 -39.63 13.44
CA TYR A 190 -11.27 -38.66 13.17
C TYR A 190 -9.91 -39.31 13.35
N GLN A 191 -9.06 -39.23 12.34
CA GLN A 191 -7.72 -39.85 12.30
C GLN A 191 -6.62 -38.77 12.39
N PRO A 192 -5.45 -39.11 12.96
CA PRO A 192 -4.31 -38.21 13.01
C PRO A 192 -3.69 -38.02 11.61
N HIS A 193 -3.09 -36.84 11.36
CA HIS A 193 -2.39 -36.51 10.11
C HIS A 193 -1.04 -35.85 10.43
N ASP A 194 -0.07 -35.95 9.51
CA ASP A 194 1.28 -35.40 9.69
C ASP A 194 1.25 -33.89 9.96
N MET A 195 2.06 -33.42 10.91
CA MET A 195 2.05 -32.03 11.37
C MET A 195 3.44 -31.54 11.84
N GLU A 196 3.69 -30.26 11.67
CA GLU A 196 4.87 -29.56 12.21
C GLU A 196 4.48 -28.70 13.41
N ALA A 197 5.33 -28.68 14.44
CA ALA A 197 5.12 -27.90 15.65
C ALA A 197 6.40 -27.17 16.08
N GLU A 198 6.23 -26.00 16.68
CA GLU A 198 7.34 -25.22 17.26
C GLU A 198 7.52 -25.59 18.74
N PRO A 199 8.75 -25.59 19.28
CA PRO A 199 8.97 -25.85 20.71
C PRO A 199 8.15 -24.92 21.61
N GLY A 200 7.59 -25.46 22.69
CA GLY A 200 6.70 -24.73 23.60
C GLY A 200 5.22 -24.76 23.22
N ALA A 201 4.88 -25.14 21.98
CA ALA A 201 3.49 -25.20 21.54
C ALA A 201 2.70 -26.31 22.26
N ILE A 202 1.37 -26.16 22.23
CA ILE A 202 0.44 -27.24 22.55
C ILE A 202 0.01 -27.88 21.24
N VAL A 203 0.33 -29.15 21.04
CA VAL A 203 0.01 -29.90 19.81
C VAL A 203 -1.17 -30.83 20.09
N GLU A 204 -2.26 -30.64 19.36
CA GLU A 204 -3.36 -31.62 19.32
C GLU A 204 -3.14 -32.61 18.18
N VAL A 205 -2.92 -33.89 18.51
CA VAL A 205 -2.97 -34.99 17.56
C VAL A 205 -4.38 -35.58 17.62
N PRO A 206 -5.25 -35.32 16.63
CA PRO A 206 -6.66 -35.65 16.73
C PRO A 206 -6.88 -37.16 16.60
N CYS A 207 -7.72 -37.72 17.48
CA CYS A 207 -8.22 -39.08 17.32
C CYS A 207 -9.57 -39.23 18.00
N ARG A 208 -10.58 -39.72 17.28
CA ARG A 208 -11.90 -40.02 17.83
C ARG A 208 -12.40 -41.33 17.25
N ALA A 209 -13.07 -42.13 18.09
CA ALA A 209 -13.64 -43.39 17.69
C ALA A 209 -15.05 -43.55 18.23
N GLU A 210 -15.88 -44.22 17.43
CA GLU A 210 -17.21 -44.69 17.79
C GLU A 210 -17.21 -46.21 17.87
N GLY A 211 -18.07 -46.79 18.71
CA GLY A 211 -18.17 -48.23 18.93
C GLY A 211 -19.03 -48.50 20.16
N ARG A 212 -19.59 -49.70 20.28
CA ARG A 212 -20.41 -50.11 21.42
C ARG A 212 -19.90 -51.45 21.95
N PRO A 213 -19.37 -51.52 23.19
CA PRO A 213 -19.14 -50.46 24.16
C PRO A 213 -18.18 -49.36 23.67
N LYS A 214 -18.24 -48.16 24.28
CA LYS A 214 -17.44 -46.99 23.85
C LYS A 214 -15.95 -47.35 23.83
N PRO A 215 -15.24 -47.19 22.69
CA PRO A 215 -13.85 -47.60 22.58
C PRO A 215 -12.91 -46.80 23.48
N LEU A 216 -11.95 -47.49 24.10
CA LEU A 216 -10.82 -46.91 24.79
C LEU A 216 -9.75 -46.52 23.77
N ILE A 217 -9.37 -45.25 23.75
CA ILE A 217 -8.30 -44.75 22.89
C ILE A 217 -6.96 -44.76 23.64
N GLN A 218 -5.95 -45.39 23.04
CA GLN A 218 -4.58 -45.48 23.52
C GLN A 218 -3.64 -44.87 22.47
N TRP A 219 -2.52 -44.31 22.93
CA TRP A 219 -1.53 -43.69 22.05
C TRP A 219 -0.13 -44.27 22.25
N LYS A 220 0.63 -44.33 21.17
CA LYS A 220 2.06 -44.66 21.16
C LYS A 220 2.86 -43.63 20.37
N LYS A 221 4.13 -43.44 20.73
CA LYS A 221 5.11 -42.65 19.97
C LYS A 221 6.27 -43.57 19.61
N ASP A 222 6.58 -43.66 18.33
CA ASP A 222 7.66 -44.51 17.78
C ASP A 222 7.61 -45.94 18.33
N GLY A 223 6.40 -46.51 18.39
CA GLY A 223 6.14 -47.88 18.89
C GLY A 223 6.04 -48.03 20.42
N THR A 224 6.34 -46.99 21.20
CA THR A 224 6.35 -47.03 22.68
C THR A 224 5.11 -46.33 23.25
N SER A 225 4.49 -46.90 24.30
CA SER A 225 3.36 -46.26 25.00
C SER A 225 3.76 -44.90 25.55
N ILE A 226 2.90 -43.88 25.35
CA ILE A 226 3.20 -42.53 25.81
C ILE A 226 2.58 -42.24 27.17
N ALA A 227 3.39 -41.68 28.07
CA ALA A 227 2.97 -41.18 29.37
C ALA A 227 3.90 -40.02 29.79
N GLY A 228 3.37 -39.02 30.50
CA GLY A 228 4.13 -37.91 31.04
C GLY A 228 3.28 -36.70 31.39
N ASP A 229 3.79 -35.81 32.24
CA ASP A 229 3.05 -34.65 32.77
C ASP A 229 2.63 -33.64 31.68
N ARG A 230 3.34 -33.66 30.55
CA ARG A 230 3.10 -32.83 29.36
C ARG A 230 2.11 -33.46 28.38
N ILE A 231 1.58 -34.65 28.65
CA ILE A 231 0.72 -35.39 27.72
C ILE A 231 -0.66 -35.56 28.34
N ARG A 232 -1.72 -35.12 27.65
CA ARG A 232 -3.11 -35.37 28.07
C ARG A 232 -3.95 -35.89 26.93
N VAL A 233 -4.71 -36.94 27.15
CA VAL A 233 -5.74 -37.40 26.20
C VAL A 233 -7.07 -36.79 26.61
N SER A 234 -7.73 -36.09 25.69
CA SER A 234 -9.06 -35.52 25.93
C SER A 234 -10.13 -36.59 26.14
N ARG A 235 -11.29 -36.21 26.72
CA ARG A 235 -12.46 -37.10 26.85
C ARG A 235 -12.97 -37.65 25.49
N ALA A 236 -12.62 -36.98 24.39
CA ALA A 236 -12.97 -37.40 23.04
C ALA A 236 -11.92 -38.30 22.36
N GLY A 237 -10.71 -38.40 22.91
CA GLY A 237 -9.64 -39.28 22.41
C GLY A 237 -8.43 -38.58 21.78
N SER A 238 -8.52 -37.30 21.44
CA SER A 238 -7.40 -36.52 20.90
C SER A 238 -6.28 -36.39 21.94
N LEU A 239 -5.04 -36.56 21.49
CA LEU A 239 -3.84 -36.38 22.29
C LEU A 239 -3.41 -34.92 22.27
N TYR A 240 -3.16 -34.34 23.44
CA TYR A 240 -2.58 -33.01 23.59
C TYR A 240 -1.19 -33.14 24.20
N LEU A 241 -0.19 -32.68 23.45
CA LEU A 241 1.20 -32.54 23.91
C LEU A 241 1.40 -31.07 24.29
N TYR A 242 1.63 -30.78 25.57
CA TYR A 242 1.84 -29.44 26.09
C TYR A 242 3.33 -29.13 26.16
N ASN A 243 3.73 -27.92 25.79
CA ASN A 243 5.11 -27.48 25.87
C ASN A 243 6.07 -28.44 25.12
N VAL A 244 5.80 -28.69 23.83
CA VAL A 244 6.55 -29.66 23.01
C VAL A 244 8.03 -29.26 22.85
N THR A 245 8.90 -30.22 22.65
CA THR A 245 10.36 -30.06 22.54
C THR A 245 10.87 -30.85 21.33
N SER A 246 12.12 -30.64 20.92
CA SER A 246 12.72 -31.40 19.81
C SER A 246 12.65 -32.93 20.01
N GLN A 247 12.66 -33.38 21.28
CA GLN A 247 12.51 -34.79 21.66
C GLN A 247 11.11 -35.35 21.44
N ASP A 248 10.09 -34.49 21.28
CA ASP A 248 8.72 -34.88 20.98
C ASP A 248 8.49 -35.13 19.47
N THR A 249 9.53 -34.93 18.64
CA THR A 249 9.51 -35.36 17.23
C THR A 249 9.41 -36.89 17.14
N GLY A 250 8.47 -37.40 16.36
CA GLY A 250 8.30 -38.84 16.12
C GLY A 250 6.94 -39.19 15.52
N ARG A 251 6.70 -40.49 15.27
CA ARG A 251 5.43 -41.02 14.77
C ARG A 251 4.50 -41.36 15.92
N TYR A 252 3.33 -40.74 15.94
CA TYR A 252 2.29 -40.95 16.94
C TYR A 252 1.19 -41.85 16.36
N GLU A 253 0.93 -42.97 17.01
CA GLU A 253 -0.08 -43.96 16.64
C GLU A 253 -1.25 -43.89 17.63
N CYS A 254 -2.47 -43.67 17.12
CA CYS A 254 -3.70 -43.80 17.88
C CYS A 254 -4.27 -45.20 17.69
N SER A 255 -4.74 -45.82 18.78
CA SER A 255 -5.48 -47.08 18.75
C SER A 255 -6.76 -47.02 19.59
N ALA A 256 -7.92 -47.20 18.95
CA ALA A 256 -9.21 -47.34 19.60
C ALA A 256 -9.56 -48.82 19.77
N VAL A 257 -9.85 -49.25 20.99
CA VAL A 257 -10.13 -50.66 21.33
C VAL A 257 -11.39 -50.77 22.17
N ASN A 258 -12.29 -51.69 21.83
CA ASN A 258 -13.30 -52.20 22.74
C ASN A 258 -13.28 -53.73 22.70
N ASP A 259 -14.17 -54.37 23.44
CA ASP A 259 -14.25 -55.83 23.54
C ASP A 259 -14.53 -56.55 22.21
N TYR A 260 -14.88 -55.79 21.15
CA TYR A 260 -15.30 -56.29 19.85
C TYR A 260 -14.34 -55.93 18.71
N GLY A 261 -13.28 -55.14 18.94
CA GLY A 261 -12.30 -54.85 17.90
C GLY A 261 -11.30 -53.76 18.24
N ARG A 262 -10.40 -53.48 17.28
CA ARG A 262 -9.39 -52.43 17.34
C ARG A 262 -9.31 -51.69 16.00
N ALA A 263 -9.19 -50.35 16.05
CA ALA A 263 -8.86 -49.52 14.89
C ALA A 263 -7.63 -48.65 15.19
N THR A 264 -6.72 -48.51 14.22
CA THR A 264 -5.42 -47.80 14.38
C THR A 264 -5.12 -46.85 13.24
N ALA A 265 -4.46 -45.72 13.54
CA ALA A 265 -3.94 -44.76 12.55
C ALA A 265 -2.72 -44.03 13.11
N GLN A 266 -1.81 -43.54 12.26
CA GLN A 266 -0.55 -42.90 12.66
C GLN A 266 -0.26 -41.60 11.92
N ALA A 267 0.48 -40.69 12.56
CA ALA A 267 0.96 -39.43 11.99
C ALA A 267 2.36 -39.07 12.49
N LEU A 268 3.16 -38.41 11.66
CA LEU A 268 4.45 -37.83 12.03
C LEU A 268 4.25 -36.43 12.61
N VAL A 269 4.72 -36.21 13.84
CA VAL A 269 4.86 -34.87 14.44
C VAL A 269 6.33 -34.47 14.35
N ARG A 270 6.63 -33.38 13.63
CA ARG A 270 7.99 -32.80 13.56
C ARG A 270 8.07 -31.56 14.43
N VAL A 271 8.96 -31.57 15.42
CA VAL A 271 9.27 -30.38 16.23
C VAL A 271 10.57 -29.76 15.76
N ARG A 272 10.54 -28.49 15.33
CA ARG A 272 11.73 -27.80 14.80
C ARG A 272 12.82 -27.67 15.89
N GLN A 273 14.08 -27.93 15.52
CA GLN A 273 15.20 -27.75 16.44
C GLN A 273 15.50 -26.25 16.62
N VAL A 274 15.27 -25.73 17.82
CA VAL A 274 15.72 -24.40 18.24
C VAL A 274 17.22 -24.47 18.51
N GLY A 275 18.01 -23.90 17.59
CA GLY A 275 19.35 -23.44 17.92
C GLY A 275 19.27 -22.39 19.02
N THR A 276 20.33 -22.24 19.81
CA THR A 276 20.40 -21.25 20.89
C THR A 276 19.80 -19.91 20.45
N THR A 277 18.88 -19.39 21.25
CA THR A 277 18.00 -18.26 20.93
C THR A 277 18.76 -17.03 20.40
N ASP A 278 20.02 -16.84 20.83
CA ASP A 278 20.91 -15.81 20.31
C ASP A 278 21.32 -16.02 18.85
N ALA A 279 21.60 -17.24 18.40
CA ALA A 279 22.12 -17.48 17.05
C ALA A 279 21.05 -17.28 15.95
N LEU A 280 19.77 -17.53 16.27
CA LEU A 280 18.65 -17.37 15.35
C LEU A 280 18.25 -15.90 15.21
N ILE A 281 18.29 -15.18 16.34
CA ILE A 281 18.12 -13.74 16.43
C ILE A 281 19.29 -13.04 15.71
N ILE A 282 20.54 -13.39 16.02
CA ILE A 282 21.75 -12.87 15.34
C ILE A 282 21.73 -13.19 13.84
N ARG A 283 21.27 -14.37 13.42
CA ARG A 283 21.19 -14.73 11.99
C ARG A 283 20.09 -13.96 11.28
N ALA A 284 18.90 -13.85 11.86
CA ALA A 284 17.82 -13.03 11.32
C ALA A 284 18.23 -11.55 11.23
N PHE A 285 18.99 -11.05 12.21
CA PHE A 285 19.55 -9.71 12.23
C PHE A 285 20.69 -9.51 11.23
N LYS A 286 21.55 -10.50 11.05
CA LYS A 286 22.60 -10.48 10.04
C LYS A 286 22.00 -10.52 8.63
N ASP A 287 21.03 -11.38 8.38
CA ASP A 287 20.32 -11.48 7.10
C ASP A 287 19.55 -10.17 6.82
N ALA A 288 18.92 -9.59 7.85
CA ALA A 288 18.26 -8.29 7.80
C ALA A 288 19.23 -7.14 7.47
N SER A 289 20.37 -7.06 8.17
CA SER A 289 21.43 -6.08 7.91
C SER A 289 21.98 -6.23 6.50
N GLU A 290 22.30 -7.45 6.07
CA GLU A 290 22.81 -7.73 4.73
C GLU A 290 21.79 -7.39 3.64
N GLU A 291 20.50 -7.56 3.89
CA GLU A 291 19.43 -7.17 2.97
C GLU A 291 19.27 -5.64 2.91
N ILE A 292 19.33 -4.97 4.06
CA ILE A 292 19.38 -3.50 4.14
C ILE A 292 20.58 -2.97 3.36
N ASP A 293 21.77 -3.53 3.57
CA ASP A 293 23.00 -3.13 2.89
C ASP A 293 22.91 -3.39 1.39
N ARG A 294 22.39 -4.54 0.96
CA ARG A 294 22.13 -4.84 -0.47
C ARG A 294 21.16 -3.83 -1.07
N ALA A 295 20.11 -3.46 -0.34
CA ALA A 295 19.10 -2.53 -0.81
C ALA A 295 19.61 -1.08 -0.86
N ILE A 296 20.37 -0.64 0.13
CA ILE A 296 21.08 0.64 0.15
C ILE A 296 22.05 0.68 -1.02
N ASN A 297 22.90 -0.33 -1.19
CA ASN A 297 23.88 -0.38 -2.28
C ASN A 297 23.22 -0.44 -3.66
N LYS A 298 22.12 -1.17 -3.83
CA LYS A 298 21.33 -1.17 -5.07
C LYS A 298 20.73 0.21 -5.35
N THR A 299 20.21 0.87 -4.32
CA THR A 299 19.66 2.24 -4.41
C THR A 299 20.75 3.24 -4.78
N LEU A 300 21.90 3.20 -4.11
CA LEU A 300 23.06 4.04 -4.39
C LEU A 300 23.60 3.80 -5.81
N LYS A 301 23.73 2.54 -6.25
CA LYS A 301 24.18 2.19 -7.60
C LYS A 301 23.19 2.61 -8.69
N ASN A 302 21.89 2.65 -8.38
CA ASN A 302 20.87 3.09 -9.33
C ASN A 302 20.81 4.63 -9.42
N LEU A 303 21.00 5.33 -8.29
CA LEU A 303 20.85 6.78 -8.21
C LEU A 303 22.16 7.54 -8.51
N PHE A 304 23.32 6.95 -8.21
CA PHE A 304 24.62 7.63 -8.27
C PHE A 304 25.65 6.84 -9.09
N ASN A 305 26.53 7.56 -9.77
CA ASN A 305 27.76 7.06 -10.35
C ASN A 305 28.76 6.74 -9.23
N SER A 306 29.81 5.99 -9.58
CA SER A 306 30.88 5.60 -8.65
C SER A 306 31.67 6.80 -8.07
N ASP A 307 31.51 7.99 -8.64
CA ASP A 307 32.09 9.26 -8.18
C ASP A 307 31.12 10.09 -7.30
N GLY A 308 29.94 9.56 -6.98
CA GLY A 308 28.92 10.25 -6.18
C GLY A 308 28.03 11.21 -6.95
N THR A 309 28.19 11.34 -8.27
CA THR A 309 27.32 12.19 -9.12
C THR A 309 26.03 11.47 -9.48
N SER A 310 24.89 12.18 -9.53
CA SER A 310 23.60 11.57 -9.89
C SER A 310 23.64 10.98 -11.31
N ARG A 311 23.23 9.72 -11.49
CA ARG A 311 23.07 9.11 -12.82
C ARG A 311 21.93 9.79 -13.56
N ARG A 312 22.14 10.19 -14.83
CA ARG A 312 21.03 10.51 -15.75
C ARG A 312 20.33 9.20 -16.10
N ILE A 313 19.17 8.94 -15.50
CA ILE A 313 18.41 7.69 -15.70
C ILE A 313 17.41 7.86 -16.85
N ASP A 314 17.30 6.81 -17.67
CA ASP A 314 16.34 6.57 -18.75
C ASP A 314 14.88 6.93 -18.36
N PRO A 315 14.19 7.79 -19.15
CA PRO A 315 12.87 8.32 -18.82
C PRO A 315 11.74 7.30 -18.68
N PHE A 316 11.87 6.07 -19.21
CA PHE A 316 10.75 5.11 -19.22
C PHE A 316 10.71 4.13 -18.04
N ARG A 317 11.74 4.10 -17.17
CA ARG A 317 11.83 3.14 -16.06
C ARG A 317 11.59 3.70 -14.66
N VAL A 318 11.32 5.00 -14.49
CA VAL A 318 11.30 5.68 -13.16
C VAL A 318 10.03 6.53 -12.92
N THR A 319 8.86 6.04 -13.34
CA THR A 319 7.59 6.74 -13.14
C THR A 319 6.98 6.44 -11.77
N ARG A 320 7.59 6.89 -10.65
CA ARG A 320 6.87 6.92 -9.34
C ARG A 320 7.43 7.70 -8.13
N PHE A 321 8.43 8.58 -8.24
CA PHE A 321 8.90 9.36 -7.07
C PHE A 321 9.46 10.77 -7.36
N PRO A 322 9.30 11.74 -6.43
CA PRO A 322 9.39 13.19 -6.66
C PRO A 322 10.77 13.77 -6.99
N ASN A 323 11.86 13.08 -6.66
CA ASN A 323 13.24 13.41 -7.01
C ASN A 323 14.13 12.31 -6.39
N ALA A 324 15.46 12.40 -6.59
CA ALA A 324 16.40 11.44 -6.01
C ALA A 324 16.30 11.38 -4.47
N ILE A 325 15.94 12.50 -3.82
CA ILE A 325 15.74 12.60 -2.36
C ILE A 325 14.46 11.88 -1.92
N GLY A 326 13.32 12.08 -2.60
CA GLY A 326 12.07 11.36 -2.30
C GLY A 326 12.14 9.85 -2.58
N ARG A 327 12.94 9.43 -3.58
CA ARG A 327 13.28 8.01 -3.87
C ARG A 327 14.16 7.41 -2.80
N ALA A 328 15.22 8.15 -2.45
CA ALA A 328 16.08 7.78 -1.34
C ALA A 328 15.28 7.74 -0.04
N ALA A 329 14.23 8.55 0.11
CA ALA A 329 13.45 8.68 1.34
C ALA A 329 12.40 7.59 1.57
N ALA A 330 11.58 7.31 0.57
CA ALA A 330 10.54 6.31 0.74
C ALA A 330 11.10 4.88 0.84
N LYS A 331 12.23 4.60 0.14
CA LYS A 331 12.64 3.23 -0.12
C LYS A 331 13.31 2.52 1.08
N PRO A 332 14.30 3.12 1.76
CA PRO A 332 14.99 2.54 2.89
C PRO A 332 14.14 2.53 4.16
N ALA A 333 13.27 3.52 4.36
CA ALA A 333 12.28 3.49 5.45
C ALA A 333 11.34 2.29 5.29
N GLU A 334 10.78 2.08 4.11
CA GLU A 334 9.87 0.96 3.81
C GLU A 334 10.57 -0.42 3.88
N LEU A 335 11.79 -0.49 3.35
CA LEU A 335 12.67 -1.66 3.46
C LEU A 335 12.92 -2.06 4.90
N PHE A 336 13.22 -1.06 5.70
CA PHE A 336 13.52 -1.22 7.10
C PHE A 336 12.28 -1.62 7.91
N GLU A 337 11.13 -0.98 7.68
CA GLU A 337 9.83 -1.33 8.29
C GLU A 337 9.47 -2.80 8.02
N ARG A 338 9.67 -3.28 6.79
CA ARG A 338 9.31 -4.66 6.44
C ARG A 338 10.32 -5.68 6.92
N THR A 339 11.60 -5.33 6.99
CA THR A 339 12.61 -6.18 7.63
C THR A 339 12.24 -6.40 9.10
N LEU A 340 11.80 -5.37 9.82
CA LEU A 340 11.28 -5.54 11.18
C LEU A 340 9.97 -6.31 11.29
N VAL A 341 9.03 -6.11 10.37
CA VAL A 341 7.78 -6.88 10.33
C VAL A 341 8.07 -8.35 10.04
N ASN A 342 9.03 -8.65 9.16
CA ASN A 342 9.47 -10.01 8.89
C ASN A 342 10.20 -10.60 10.09
N ILE A 343 11.10 -9.85 10.74
CA ILE A 343 11.73 -10.24 12.02
C ILE A 343 10.66 -10.54 13.06
N ARG A 344 9.67 -9.66 13.25
CA ARG A 344 8.55 -9.88 14.20
C ARG A 344 7.69 -11.07 13.82
N ARG A 345 7.40 -11.26 12.53
CA ARG A 345 6.67 -12.43 12.03
C ARG A 345 7.46 -13.72 12.27
N MET A 346 8.78 -13.69 12.10
CA MET A 346 9.70 -14.80 12.36
C MET A 346 9.82 -15.12 13.86
N VAL A 347 9.89 -14.09 14.70
CA VAL A 347 9.84 -14.20 16.17
C VAL A 347 8.49 -14.78 16.61
N ASN A 348 7.38 -14.23 16.11
CA ASN A 348 6.03 -14.70 16.41
C ASN A 348 5.74 -16.10 15.87
N SER A 349 6.48 -16.56 14.84
CA SER A 349 6.36 -17.91 14.30
C SER A 349 7.20 -18.96 15.03
N GLY A 350 7.90 -18.65 16.13
CA GLY A 350 8.70 -19.69 16.81
C GLY A 350 9.47 -19.39 18.09
N ALA A 351 9.42 -18.20 18.69
CA ALA A 351 9.88 -18.00 20.08
C ALA A 351 9.16 -16.80 20.70
N ALA A 352 8.50 -17.02 21.85
CA ALA A 352 7.96 -15.95 22.67
C ALA A 352 9.09 -15.09 23.25
N ALA A 353 9.68 -14.22 22.43
CA ALA A 353 10.46 -13.10 22.90
C ALA A 353 9.50 -11.96 23.22
N ASN A 354 9.61 -11.43 24.43
CA ASN A 354 8.88 -10.26 24.87
C ASN A 354 9.51 -9.03 24.18
N VAL A 355 9.27 -8.83 22.88
CA VAL A 355 9.85 -7.73 22.07
C VAL A 355 9.31 -6.35 22.48
N THR A 356 8.56 -6.27 23.57
CA THR A 356 7.86 -5.06 23.98
C THR A 356 8.61 -4.21 24.99
N ASN A 357 9.69 -4.70 25.63
CA ASN A 357 10.39 -3.91 26.68
C ASN A 357 11.94 -3.90 26.67
N GLU A 358 12.63 -4.71 25.86
CA GLU A 358 14.12 -4.76 25.86
C GLU A 358 14.73 -4.88 24.44
N PHE A 359 14.11 -4.29 23.43
CA PHE A 359 14.68 -4.29 22.08
C PHE A 359 15.44 -2.97 21.82
N LEU A 360 16.77 -3.04 21.71
CA LEU A 360 17.63 -1.94 21.30
C LEU A 360 18.01 -2.14 19.83
N TYR A 361 17.58 -1.24 18.95
CA TYR A 361 17.92 -1.31 17.52
C TYR A 361 19.43 -1.22 17.27
N GLU A 362 20.16 -0.65 18.24
CA GLU A 362 21.61 -0.55 18.29
C GLU A 362 22.33 -1.91 18.31
N GLU A 363 21.61 -3.00 18.59
CA GLU A 363 22.15 -4.37 18.53
C GLU A 363 22.17 -4.95 17.11
N ILE A 364 21.54 -4.27 16.14
CA ILE A 364 21.25 -4.79 14.80
C ILE A 364 21.75 -3.86 13.71
N LEU A 365 21.67 -2.56 13.97
CA LEU A 365 22.09 -1.52 13.06
C LEU A 365 23.27 -0.79 13.66
N THR A 366 24.33 -0.67 12.88
CA THR A 366 25.41 0.22 13.28
C THR A 366 24.89 1.66 13.30
N PRO A 367 25.49 2.55 14.10
CA PRO A 367 25.17 3.98 14.06
C PRO A 367 25.23 4.56 12.64
N GLU A 368 26.15 4.08 11.79
CA GLU A 368 26.27 4.48 10.39
C GLU A 368 25.08 3.99 9.54
N GLN A 369 24.61 2.76 9.74
CA GLN A 369 23.42 2.25 9.05
C GLN A 369 22.16 2.99 9.50
N VAL A 370 22.03 3.32 10.79
CA VAL A 370 20.93 4.16 11.28
C VAL A 370 21.01 5.55 10.65
N LEU A 371 22.20 6.16 10.60
CA LEU A 371 22.41 7.46 9.96
C LEU A 371 22.16 7.42 8.44
N GLU A 372 22.52 6.34 7.76
CA GLU A 372 22.31 6.16 6.33
C GLU A 372 20.84 5.85 6.03
N ILE A 373 20.17 5.03 6.85
CA ILE A 373 18.73 4.84 6.81
C ILE A 373 18.08 6.21 7.01
N GLU A 374 18.38 6.96 8.07
CA GLU A 374 17.84 8.30 8.33
C GLU A 374 18.12 9.31 7.21
N ARG A 375 19.32 9.26 6.61
CA ARG A 375 19.76 10.15 5.51
C ARG A 375 19.02 9.82 4.23
N LEU A 376 18.97 8.55 3.87
CA LEU A 376 18.28 8.12 2.69
C LEU A 376 16.78 8.36 2.90
N SER A 377 16.19 7.80 3.96
CA SER A 377 14.76 7.82 4.33
C SER A 377 14.10 9.21 4.47
N GLY A 378 14.88 10.28 4.44
CA GLY A 378 14.41 11.63 4.76
C GLY A 378 14.11 11.85 6.25
N CYS A 379 14.26 10.83 7.12
CA CYS A 379 14.03 10.98 8.57
C CYS A 379 14.98 12.02 9.22
N THR A 380 16.10 12.35 8.56
CA THR A 380 17.03 13.42 8.98
C THR A 380 16.35 14.78 9.20
N GLY A 381 15.22 15.06 8.54
CA GLY A 381 14.47 16.32 8.70
C GLY A 381 13.92 16.53 10.11
N HIS A 382 13.49 15.46 10.79
CA HIS A 382 12.93 15.51 12.14
C HIS A 382 13.97 15.71 13.24
N ARG A 383 15.24 15.32 13.00
CA ARG A 383 16.31 15.29 14.02
C ARG A 383 17.43 16.31 13.79
N ARG A 384 17.63 16.82 12.57
CA ARG A 384 18.58 17.92 12.39
C ARG A 384 18.02 19.15 13.09
N ARG A 385 18.73 19.64 14.12
CA ARG A 385 18.66 21.07 14.45
C ARG A 385 18.98 21.80 13.16
N ARG A 386 17.95 22.29 12.48
CA ARG A 386 18.10 23.08 11.26
C ARG A 386 18.95 24.27 11.66
N ASN A 387 20.01 24.46 10.88
CA ASN A 387 21.04 25.41 11.25
C ASN A 387 20.54 26.82 10.99
N CYS A 388 19.82 27.39 11.96
CA CYS A 388 19.33 28.77 11.88
C CYS A 388 20.44 29.81 12.18
N THR A 389 21.73 29.45 12.06
CA THR A 389 22.85 30.34 12.39
C THR A 389 23.01 31.50 11.42
N ASN A 390 22.49 31.40 10.19
CA ASN A 390 22.35 32.56 9.33
C ASN A 390 21.18 33.43 9.79
N ILE A 391 21.33 34.02 10.98
CA ILE A 391 20.30 34.80 11.65
C ILE A 391 19.86 35.97 10.76
N CYS A 392 20.78 36.61 10.04
CA CYS A 392 20.46 37.70 9.13
C CYS A 392 19.50 37.25 8.02
N PHE A 393 19.74 36.10 7.39
CA PHE A 393 18.83 35.54 6.39
C PHE A 393 17.49 35.16 7.02
N HIS A 394 17.51 34.33 8.07
CA HIS A 394 16.28 33.82 8.69
C HIS A 394 15.48 34.90 9.44
N HIS A 395 16.07 36.05 9.74
CA HIS A 395 15.32 37.20 10.25
C HIS A 395 14.42 37.81 9.17
N LYS A 396 14.88 37.87 7.92
CA LYS A 396 14.21 38.60 6.83
C LYS A 396 13.46 37.70 5.84
N TYR A 397 14.04 36.54 5.50
CA TYR A 397 13.53 35.65 4.46
C TYR A 397 13.22 34.25 5.01
N ARG A 398 12.20 33.63 4.41
CA ARG A 398 11.85 32.23 4.64
C ARG A 398 12.91 31.32 4.03
N SER A 399 13.24 30.23 4.72
CA SER A 399 13.86 29.07 4.07
C SER A 399 12.91 28.51 2.99
N ILE A 400 13.44 27.73 2.05
CA ILE A 400 12.61 27.06 1.04
C ILE A 400 11.80 25.92 1.69
N ASP A 401 12.40 25.18 2.62
CA ASP A 401 11.76 24.06 3.31
C ASP A 401 10.86 24.49 4.47
N GLY A 402 10.65 25.79 4.71
CA GLY A 402 9.85 26.32 5.81
C GLY A 402 10.50 26.21 7.20
N SER A 403 11.69 25.61 7.33
CA SER A 403 12.42 25.54 8.60
C SER A 403 12.85 26.90 9.12
N CYS A 404 13.13 26.99 10.43
CA CYS A 404 13.54 28.23 11.10
C CYS A 404 12.50 29.38 11.07
N ASN A 405 11.25 29.11 10.65
CA ASN A 405 10.15 30.04 10.89
C ASN A 405 9.97 30.25 12.40
N ASN A 406 9.83 29.15 13.14
CA ASN A 406 9.80 29.17 14.60
C ASN A 406 11.20 28.89 15.17
N PHE A 407 11.80 29.85 15.87
CA PHE A 407 13.16 29.66 16.44
C PHE A 407 13.19 28.71 17.65
N LYS A 408 12.07 28.54 18.36
CA LYS A 408 11.96 27.61 19.50
C LYS A 408 11.77 26.18 19.02
N HIS A 409 11.05 26.01 17.92
CA HIS A 409 10.77 24.73 17.26
C HIS A 409 11.06 24.82 15.74
N PRO A 410 12.34 24.77 15.32
CA PRO A 410 12.76 25.05 13.93
C PRO A 410 12.15 24.17 12.83
N THR A 411 11.50 23.07 13.18
CA THR A 411 10.89 22.11 12.24
C THR A 411 9.36 22.19 12.20
N TRP A 412 8.71 23.02 13.03
CA TRP A 412 7.27 23.23 12.91
C TRP A 412 6.94 23.85 11.55
N GLY A 413 6.01 23.23 10.84
CA GLY A 413 5.57 23.62 9.51
C GLY A 413 6.59 23.44 8.38
N SER A 414 7.75 22.80 8.62
CA SER A 414 8.70 22.54 7.54
C SER A 414 8.26 21.37 6.65
N SER A 415 8.71 21.36 5.39
CA SER A 415 8.49 20.26 4.45
C SER A 415 9.06 18.95 4.96
N TYR A 416 8.48 17.84 4.49
CA TYR A 416 8.82 16.48 4.90
C TYR A 416 8.72 16.27 6.42
N THR A 417 7.67 16.81 7.03
CA THR A 417 7.33 16.56 8.44
C THR A 417 5.95 15.94 8.59
N GLY A 418 5.71 15.22 9.69
CA GLY A 418 4.40 14.64 9.97
C GLY A 418 3.30 15.68 10.12
N PHE A 419 2.11 15.35 9.61
CA PHE A 419 0.92 16.15 9.90
C PHE A 419 0.67 16.26 11.40
N ARG A 420 0.24 17.43 11.87
CA ARG A 420 -0.16 17.61 13.25
C ARG A 420 -1.41 16.80 13.57
N ARG A 421 -1.41 16.11 14.72
CA ARG A 421 -2.61 15.45 15.27
C ARG A 421 -3.29 16.36 16.28
N ILE A 422 -4.56 16.66 16.04
CA ILE A 422 -5.45 17.29 17.03
C ILE A 422 -6.03 16.22 17.96
N LEU A 423 -6.51 15.13 17.37
CA LEU A 423 -7.00 13.94 18.07
C LEU A 423 -6.08 12.75 17.78
N GLN A 424 -6.02 11.81 18.71
CA GLN A 424 -5.26 10.57 18.56
C GLN A 424 -5.78 9.76 17.36
N PRO A 425 -4.89 9.13 16.57
CA PRO A 425 -5.31 8.32 15.43
C PRO A 425 -6.06 7.06 15.88
N ILE A 426 -7.05 6.65 15.08
CA ILE A 426 -7.80 5.41 15.27
C ILE A 426 -7.46 4.46 14.13
N TYR A 427 -6.70 3.42 14.48
CA TYR A 427 -6.40 2.28 13.61
C TYR A 427 -7.07 1.02 14.16
N GLU A 428 -7.33 0.07 13.27
CA GLU A 428 -8.02 -1.17 13.58
C GLU A 428 -7.26 -2.03 14.61
N ASN A 429 -5.93 -2.08 14.53
CA ASN A 429 -5.06 -2.67 15.58
C ASN A 429 -4.54 -1.64 16.60
N GLY A 430 -5.07 -0.41 16.61
CA GLY A 430 -4.58 0.68 17.44
C GLY A 430 -3.22 1.24 17.02
N PHE A 431 -2.64 0.79 15.90
CA PHE A 431 -1.26 1.12 15.55
C PHE A 431 -1.07 1.62 14.11
N SER A 432 -1.43 0.82 13.10
CA SER A 432 -1.11 1.15 11.69
C SER A 432 -2.10 0.58 10.68
N MET A 433 -2.95 -0.37 11.07
CA MET A 433 -3.91 -1.02 10.18
C MET A 433 -5.14 -0.11 9.99
N PRO A 434 -5.43 0.36 8.77
CA PRO A 434 -6.59 1.22 8.50
C PRO A 434 -7.91 0.61 8.96
N ILE A 435 -8.87 1.45 9.30
CA ILE A 435 -10.23 1.00 9.60
C ILE A 435 -10.89 0.42 8.33
N GLY A 436 -11.46 -0.78 8.44
CA GLY A 436 -12.05 -1.50 7.31
C GLY A 436 -11.04 -2.37 6.57
N TRP A 437 -9.90 -2.65 7.17
CA TRP A 437 -8.91 -3.59 6.63
C TRP A 437 -9.39 -5.03 6.75
N GLN A 438 -9.96 -5.41 7.91
CA GLN A 438 -10.60 -6.73 8.07
C GLN A 438 -12.08 -6.61 7.75
N LYS A 439 -12.52 -7.35 6.73
CA LYS A 439 -13.88 -7.25 6.18
C LYS A 439 -14.96 -7.67 7.16
N ASP A 440 -14.66 -8.64 8.02
CA ASP A 440 -15.62 -9.19 8.98
C ASP A 440 -15.72 -8.37 10.27
N ARG A 441 -14.85 -7.37 10.45
CA ARG A 441 -14.84 -6.56 11.67
C ARG A 441 -16.01 -5.59 11.68
N ARG A 442 -16.70 -5.57 12.83
CA ARG A 442 -17.84 -4.69 13.10
C ARG A 442 -17.44 -3.54 14.02
N TYR A 443 -18.02 -2.39 13.76
CA TYR A 443 -17.87 -1.14 14.50
C TYR A 443 -19.27 -0.70 14.93
N TYR A 444 -19.49 -0.51 16.23
CA TYR A 444 -20.84 -0.28 16.77
C TYR A 444 -21.88 -1.34 16.33
N GLY A 445 -21.46 -2.60 16.13
CA GLY A 445 -22.32 -3.69 15.68
C GLY A 445 -22.48 -3.84 14.15
N TYR A 446 -21.97 -2.89 13.36
CA TYR A 446 -22.15 -2.87 11.90
C TYR A 446 -20.80 -2.94 11.14
N PRO A 447 -20.74 -3.56 9.96
CA PRO A 447 -19.54 -3.49 9.11
C PRO A 447 -19.32 -2.07 8.61
N LYS A 448 -18.07 -1.69 8.33
CA LYS A 448 -17.80 -0.42 7.64
C LYS A 448 -18.18 -0.54 6.16
N PRO A 449 -18.96 0.40 5.60
CA PRO A 449 -19.37 0.31 4.20
C PRO A 449 -18.18 0.52 3.26
N ALA A 450 -18.21 -0.15 2.10
CA ALA A 450 -17.26 0.07 1.03
C ALA A 450 -17.29 1.54 0.58
N ALA A 451 -16.11 2.16 0.44
CA ALA A 451 -16.00 3.58 0.10
C ALA A 451 -16.72 3.95 -1.21
N ARG A 452 -16.65 3.06 -2.22
CA ARG A 452 -17.36 3.23 -3.50
C ARG A 452 -18.88 3.19 -3.33
N LEU A 453 -19.40 2.30 -2.49
CA LEU A 453 -20.84 2.20 -2.24
C LEU A 453 -21.37 3.48 -1.57
N VAL A 454 -20.60 4.05 -0.64
CA VAL A 454 -20.92 5.36 -0.04
C VAL A 454 -20.91 6.45 -1.10
N SER A 455 -19.89 6.48 -1.96
CA SER A 455 -19.78 7.45 -3.06
C SER A 455 -21.01 7.42 -3.97
N THR A 456 -21.38 6.27 -4.52
CA THR A 456 -22.49 6.15 -5.49
C THR A 456 -23.86 6.41 -4.89
N THR A 457 -24.03 6.18 -3.59
CA THR A 457 -25.34 6.27 -2.93
C THR A 457 -25.60 7.66 -2.33
N LEU A 458 -24.56 8.31 -1.79
CA LEU A 458 -24.69 9.58 -1.05
C LEU A 458 -24.05 10.80 -1.73
N ILE A 459 -23.00 10.59 -2.53
CA ILE A 459 -22.10 11.69 -2.92
C ILE A 459 -22.19 12.01 -4.42
N SER A 460 -22.16 10.98 -5.26
CA SER A 460 -22.16 11.09 -6.72
C SER A 460 -23.48 11.67 -7.22
N THR A 461 -23.40 12.60 -8.17
CA THR A 461 -24.59 13.19 -8.82
C THR A 461 -24.36 13.45 -10.31
N HIS A 462 -25.45 13.30 -11.08
CA HIS A 462 -25.53 13.76 -12.47
C HIS A 462 -26.13 15.17 -12.56
N ASP A 463 -26.86 15.61 -11.53
CA ASP A 463 -27.51 16.91 -11.51
C ASP A 463 -26.50 17.99 -11.09
N ILE A 464 -26.45 19.07 -11.86
CA ILE A 464 -25.49 20.15 -11.67
C ILE A 464 -26.24 21.46 -11.50
N THR A 465 -26.26 21.95 -10.28
CA THR A 465 -26.69 23.33 -9.97
C THR A 465 -25.46 24.22 -9.89
N SER A 466 -25.49 25.34 -10.61
CA SER A 466 -24.44 26.35 -10.52
C SER A 466 -24.70 27.30 -9.36
N ASP A 467 -23.63 27.76 -8.73
CA ASP A 467 -23.71 28.81 -7.71
C ASP A 467 -24.16 30.13 -8.34
N ASP A 468 -24.98 30.89 -7.64
CA ASP A 468 -25.48 32.19 -8.09
C ASP A 468 -24.65 33.36 -7.56
N ARG A 469 -23.67 33.10 -6.68
CA ARG A 469 -22.85 34.14 -6.05
C ARG A 469 -21.37 34.04 -6.42
N ILE A 470 -20.78 32.84 -6.40
CA ILE A 470 -19.33 32.67 -6.56
C ILE A 470 -18.94 32.12 -7.93
N THR A 471 -17.78 32.57 -8.40
CA THR A 471 -17.18 32.08 -9.65
C THR A 471 -16.45 30.76 -9.42
N HIS A 472 -16.15 30.06 -10.51
CA HIS A 472 -15.31 28.87 -10.51
C HIS A 472 -13.90 29.17 -9.97
N MET A 473 -13.45 30.44 -10.00
CA MET A 473 -12.18 30.86 -9.40
C MET A 473 -12.09 30.57 -7.89
N VAL A 474 -13.21 30.52 -7.15
CA VAL A 474 -13.20 30.11 -5.74
C VAL A 474 -12.71 28.67 -5.58
N MET A 475 -13.19 27.75 -6.43
CA MET A 475 -12.72 26.36 -6.46
C MET A 475 -11.25 26.33 -6.86
N GLN A 476 -10.90 27.00 -7.96
CA GLN A 476 -9.54 26.94 -8.51
C GLN A 476 -8.50 27.49 -7.54
N TRP A 477 -8.80 28.61 -6.86
CA TRP A 477 -7.94 29.16 -5.82
C TRP A 477 -7.82 28.22 -4.62
N GLY A 478 -8.92 27.58 -4.21
CA GLY A 478 -8.89 26.57 -3.16
C GLY A 478 -7.95 25.42 -3.47
N GLN A 479 -7.97 24.88 -4.69
CA GLN A 479 -7.03 23.85 -5.13
C GLN A 479 -5.58 24.37 -5.16
N PHE A 480 -5.36 25.56 -5.73
CA PHE A 480 -4.03 26.16 -5.82
C PHE A 480 -3.43 26.49 -4.43
N LEU A 481 -4.28 26.80 -3.46
CA LEU A 481 -3.95 27.03 -2.06
C LEU A 481 -3.64 25.72 -1.31
N ASP A 482 -4.48 24.69 -1.48
CA ASP A 482 -4.23 23.34 -0.95
C ASP A 482 -2.85 22.83 -1.35
N HIS A 483 -2.47 23.10 -2.61
CA HIS A 483 -1.18 22.72 -3.17
C HIS A 483 0.01 23.55 -2.66
N ASP A 484 -0.21 24.60 -1.87
CA ASP A 484 0.83 25.30 -1.08
C ASP A 484 1.01 24.67 0.31
N LEU A 485 -0.08 24.11 0.86
CA LEU A 485 -0.17 23.74 2.27
C LEU A 485 0.12 22.26 2.54
N ASP A 486 -0.38 21.37 1.68
CA ASP A 486 -0.23 19.95 1.91
C ASP A 486 -0.11 19.06 0.68
N HIS A 487 0.69 18.01 0.86
CA HIS A 487 0.77 16.89 -0.06
C HIS A 487 1.20 15.62 0.67
N ALA A 488 0.25 14.70 0.82
CA ALA A 488 0.48 13.39 1.41
C ALA A 488 1.08 12.42 0.37
N LEU A 489 2.33 11.99 0.57
CA LEU A 489 3.03 11.12 -0.37
C LEU A 489 2.50 9.69 -0.38
N PRO A 490 2.21 9.07 -1.54
CA PRO A 490 1.87 7.65 -1.61
C PRO A 490 3.09 6.75 -1.37
N SER A 491 2.87 5.60 -0.73
CA SER A 491 3.85 4.53 -0.58
C SER A 491 4.25 3.88 -1.92
N VAL A 492 5.40 3.21 -1.97
CA VAL A 492 5.93 2.59 -3.19
C VAL A 492 5.23 1.27 -3.48
N SER A 493 4.51 1.13 -4.61
CA SER A 493 3.82 -0.14 -4.94
C SER A 493 4.38 -0.95 -6.11
N SER A 494 5.14 -0.37 -7.04
CA SER A 494 5.72 -1.12 -8.20
C SER A 494 7.20 -1.44 -8.09
N GLU A 495 7.87 -0.96 -7.04
CA GLU A 495 9.26 -1.28 -6.73
C GLU A 495 9.41 -1.93 -5.35
N SER A 496 8.31 -2.20 -4.66
CA SER A 496 8.28 -2.81 -3.34
C SER A 496 8.96 -4.19 -3.36
N TRP A 497 9.71 -4.52 -2.32
CA TRP A 497 10.56 -5.72 -2.26
C TRP A 497 9.79 -7.05 -2.31
N ASP A 498 8.47 -7.00 -2.15
CA ASP A 498 7.51 -8.11 -2.23
C ASP A 498 6.86 -8.29 -3.61
N GLY A 499 7.06 -7.36 -4.55
CA GLY A 499 6.50 -7.47 -5.90
C GLY A 499 4.98 -7.24 -6.04
N ILE A 500 4.27 -6.75 -5.01
CA ILE A 500 2.81 -6.53 -5.08
C ILE A 500 2.50 -5.16 -5.72
N ASP A 501 2.21 -5.18 -7.02
CA ASP A 501 1.67 -4.03 -7.74
C ASP A 501 0.20 -3.80 -7.37
N CYS A 502 -0.10 -2.70 -6.67
CA CYS A 502 -1.49 -2.33 -6.31
C CYS A 502 -2.36 -2.05 -7.54
N LYS A 503 -1.76 -1.77 -8.70
CA LYS A 503 -2.50 -1.71 -9.97
C LYS A 503 -2.93 -3.10 -10.47
N LYS A 504 -2.50 -4.19 -9.84
CA LYS A 504 -2.87 -5.57 -10.20
C LYS A 504 -3.53 -6.34 -9.06
N SER A 505 -3.22 -5.99 -7.81
CA SER A 505 -3.82 -6.62 -6.63
C SER A 505 -5.19 -6.01 -6.26
N CYS A 506 -6.09 -6.84 -5.76
CA CYS A 506 -7.32 -6.43 -5.07
C CYS A 506 -7.38 -6.93 -3.62
N ASP A 507 -6.27 -7.44 -3.10
CA ASP A 507 -6.16 -7.91 -1.74
C ASP A 507 -5.55 -6.83 -0.84
N ASN A 508 -6.02 -6.77 0.40
CA ASN A 508 -5.45 -5.90 1.42
C ASN A 508 -4.07 -6.44 1.82
N ALA A 509 -3.02 -5.84 1.27
CA ALA A 509 -1.63 -6.19 1.53
C ALA A 509 -0.78 -4.93 1.41
N ALA A 510 -0.20 -4.45 2.51
CA ALA A 510 0.50 -3.17 2.52
C ALA A 510 1.63 -3.14 1.45
N PRO A 511 1.71 -2.08 0.63
CA PRO A 511 1.00 -0.79 0.76
C PRO A 511 -0.36 -0.71 0.03
N CYS A 512 -0.87 -1.80 -0.53
CA CYS A 512 -2.16 -1.84 -1.21
C CYS A 512 -3.32 -1.88 -0.22
N PHE A 513 -4.26 -0.94 -0.38
CA PHE A 513 -5.51 -0.89 0.36
C PHE A 513 -6.69 -0.60 -0.58
N PRO A 514 -6.93 -1.50 -1.56
CA PRO A 514 -7.84 -1.27 -2.68
C PRO A 514 -9.27 -0.95 -2.23
N MET A 515 -9.97 -0.15 -3.02
CA MET A 515 -11.37 0.19 -2.75
C MET A 515 -12.28 -0.87 -3.36
N GLU A 516 -13.07 -1.50 -2.51
CA GLU A 516 -14.06 -2.49 -2.95
C GLU A 516 -15.14 -1.86 -3.80
N VAL A 517 -15.56 -2.59 -4.84
CA VAL A 517 -16.61 -2.15 -5.75
C VAL A 517 -17.83 -3.06 -5.60
N PRO A 518 -19.04 -2.49 -5.47
CA PRO A 518 -20.26 -3.28 -5.35
C PRO A 518 -20.56 -4.08 -6.63
N PRO A 519 -21.30 -5.21 -6.52
CA PRO A 519 -21.77 -5.95 -7.68
C PRO A 519 -22.56 -5.06 -8.65
N GLY A 520 -22.26 -5.13 -9.94
CA GLY A 520 -22.95 -4.36 -10.98
C GLY A 520 -22.43 -2.95 -11.24
N ASP A 521 -21.29 -2.54 -10.66
CA ASP A 521 -20.64 -1.26 -11.03
C ASP A 521 -20.25 -1.26 -12.52
N PRO A 522 -20.70 -0.25 -13.31
CA PRO A 522 -20.56 -0.25 -14.76
C PRO A 522 -19.11 -0.09 -15.25
N ARG A 523 -18.18 0.35 -14.40
CA ARG A 523 -16.79 0.59 -14.78
C ARG A 523 -15.94 -0.68 -14.76
N ILE A 524 -16.49 -1.77 -14.25
CA ILE A 524 -15.73 -2.98 -13.98
C ILE A 524 -16.28 -4.14 -14.81
N SER A 525 -15.52 -4.54 -15.83
CA SER A 525 -15.78 -5.76 -16.61
C SER A 525 -14.96 -6.96 -16.10
N ASN A 526 -13.69 -6.74 -15.71
CA ASN A 526 -12.70 -7.80 -15.44
C ASN A 526 -11.90 -7.65 -14.13
N ARG A 527 -12.27 -6.71 -13.24
CA ARG A 527 -11.58 -6.49 -11.94
C ARG A 527 -12.60 -6.58 -10.79
N ARG A 528 -12.15 -6.54 -9.53
CA ARG A 528 -13.05 -6.54 -8.34
C ARG A 528 -12.93 -5.29 -7.46
N CYS A 529 -12.01 -4.38 -7.81
CA CYS A 529 -11.63 -3.24 -6.98
C CYS A 529 -11.12 -2.08 -7.84
N ILE A 530 -11.12 -0.88 -7.25
CA ILE A 530 -10.36 0.27 -7.74
C ILE A 530 -9.03 0.29 -6.99
N ASP A 531 -7.91 0.53 -7.68
CA ASP A 531 -6.60 0.55 -7.05
C ASP A 531 -6.45 1.72 -6.07
N PHE A 532 -5.81 1.45 -4.93
CA PHE A 532 -5.52 2.47 -3.92
C PHE A 532 -4.24 2.09 -3.18
N VAL A 533 -3.35 3.07 -3.05
CA VAL A 533 -2.06 2.94 -2.37
C VAL A 533 -2.09 3.80 -1.12
N ARG A 534 -1.70 3.19 0.01
CA ARG A 534 -1.58 3.88 1.29
C ARG A 534 -0.55 5.01 1.24
N THR A 535 -0.75 6.02 2.07
CA THR A 535 0.18 7.14 2.23
C THR A 535 1.42 6.67 3.00
N SER A 536 2.60 7.12 2.60
CA SER A 536 3.87 6.90 3.30
C SER A 536 3.79 7.36 4.75
N ALA A 537 4.40 6.56 5.63
CA ALA A 537 4.52 6.91 7.04
C ALA A 537 5.64 7.90 7.29
N VAL A 538 5.49 8.69 8.34
CA VAL A 538 6.60 9.39 8.99
C VAL A 538 7.49 8.35 9.66
N CYS A 539 8.79 8.52 9.53
CA CYS A 539 9.74 7.69 10.24
C CYS A 539 9.57 7.72 11.75
N GLY A 540 9.78 6.58 12.41
CA GLY A 540 9.59 6.50 13.86
C GLY A 540 8.12 6.48 14.27
N SER A 541 7.22 6.21 13.33
CA SER A 541 5.78 6.06 13.54
C SER A 541 5.30 4.75 12.93
N GLY A 542 4.22 4.18 13.45
CA GLY A 542 3.76 2.87 13.00
C GLY A 542 4.89 1.84 13.09
N GLU A 543 5.04 1.01 12.07
CA GLU A 543 5.98 -0.11 12.08
C GLU A 543 7.45 0.30 12.27
N THR A 544 7.86 1.52 11.88
CA THR A 544 9.22 2.01 12.16
C THR A 544 9.44 2.38 13.62
N SER A 545 8.42 2.82 14.37
CA SER A 545 8.57 3.42 15.72
C SER A 545 9.38 2.63 16.74
N VAL A 546 9.45 1.31 16.59
CA VAL A 546 10.27 0.41 17.42
C VAL A 546 11.76 0.73 17.40
N LEU A 547 12.32 1.35 16.34
CA LEU A 547 13.73 1.78 16.40
C LEU A 547 13.95 3.12 17.09
N TRP A 548 12.89 3.77 17.55
CA TRP A 548 13.01 5.07 18.17
C TRP A 548 12.73 4.99 19.68
N GLY A 549 12.78 3.76 20.23
CA GLY A 549 12.62 3.47 21.66
C GLY A 549 11.22 3.72 22.21
N ASN A 550 10.25 4.11 21.36
CA ASN A 550 8.89 4.42 21.74
C ASN A 550 7.91 3.94 20.66
N LEU A 551 6.97 3.07 21.03
CA LEU A 551 5.90 2.63 20.11
C LEU A 551 4.93 3.80 19.85
N MET A 552 4.90 4.26 18.61
CA MET A 552 4.07 5.38 18.16
C MET A 552 3.14 4.90 17.04
N PRO A 553 1.84 5.24 17.05
CA PRO A 553 0.94 4.95 15.93
C PRO A 553 1.43 5.54 14.61
N ARG A 554 0.96 5.02 13.47
CA ARG A 554 1.36 5.48 12.13
C ARG A 554 0.93 6.92 11.90
N GLU A 555 1.88 7.76 11.55
CA GLU A 555 1.67 9.14 11.13
C GLU A 555 1.99 9.33 9.65
N GLN A 556 1.35 10.27 8.99
CA GLN A 556 1.55 10.56 7.57
C GLN A 556 2.39 11.82 7.36
N LEU A 557 3.22 11.78 6.32
CA LEU A 557 4.14 12.85 5.97
C LEU A 557 3.43 13.92 5.13
N ASN A 558 3.64 15.18 5.47
CA ASN A 558 3.41 16.30 4.57
C ASN A 558 4.71 16.61 3.80
N GLN A 559 4.67 16.52 2.47
CA GLN A 559 5.81 16.88 1.64
C GLN A 559 6.03 18.41 1.56
N LEU A 560 4.99 19.22 1.71
CA LEU A 560 5.07 20.67 1.52
C LEU A 560 5.34 21.41 2.83
N THR A 561 5.70 22.68 2.72
CA THR A 561 5.68 23.58 3.89
C THR A 561 4.23 23.75 4.36
N SER A 562 4.01 24.06 5.63
CA SER A 562 2.65 24.30 6.16
C SER A 562 2.22 25.77 6.09
N TYR A 563 3.08 26.63 5.54
CA TYR A 563 2.86 28.06 5.51
C TYR A 563 2.22 28.45 4.18
N LEU A 564 1.47 29.55 4.18
CA LEU A 564 1.11 30.22 2.92
C LEU A 564 2.30 31.01 2.44
N ASP A 565 3.22 30.36 1.73
CA ASP A 565 4.49 30.93 1.32
C ASP A 565 4.83 30.73 -0.15
N ALA A 566 3.82 30.38 -0.96
CA ALA A 566 3.92 30.17 -2.38
C ALA A 566 4.86 29.00 -2.76
N SER A 567 4.96 27.97 -1.91
CA SER A 567 5.77 26.77 -2.15
C SER A 567 5.36 26.02 -3.43
N GLN A 568 4.10 26.11 -3.85
CA GLN A 568 3.61 25.60 -5.13
C GLN A 568 4.18 26.34 -6.36
N VAL A 569 4.77 27.53 -6.16
CA VAL A 569 5.53 28.28 -7.17
C VAL A 569 7.02 28.06 -7.00
N TYR A 570 7.53 28.11 -5.77
CA TYR A 570 8.97 28.17 -5.47
C TYR A 570 9.63 26.84 -5.14
N GLY A 571 8.84 25.78 -4.90
CA GLY A 571 9.30 24.50 -4.37
C GLY A 571 9.34 24.48 -2.85
N TYR A 572 9.48 23.27 -2.31
CA TYR A 572 9.49 22.96 -0.88
C TYR A 572 10.83 22.36 -0.42
N ASP A 573 11.81 22.25 -1.32
CA ASP A 573 13.19 21.88 -1.02
C ASP A 573 14.19 22.66 -1.88
N ASP A 574 15.42 22.84 -1.37
CA ASP A 574 16.44 23.68 -2.01
C ASP A 574 16.87 23.18 -3.40
N GLU A 575 16.76 21.87 -3.68
CA GLU A 575 17.13 21.30 -4.98
C GLU A 575 16.10 21.71 -6.03
N LEU A 576 14.81 21.46 -5.78
CA LEU A 576 13.72 21.88 -6.67
C LEU A 576 13.68 23.40 -6.84
N ALA A 577 13.82 24.16 -5.74
CA ALA A 577 13.82 25.61 -5.82
C ALA A 577 14.98 26.17 -6.65
N ARG A 578 16.17 25.58 -6.53
CA ARG A 578 17.33 25.93 -7.37
C ARG A 578 17.08 25.61 -8.82
N ASP A 579 16.51 24.43 -9.10
CA ASP A 579 16.14 24.01 -10.44
C ASP A 579 15.08 24.91 -11.06
N LEU A 580 14.15 25.48 -10.29
CA LEU A 580 13.13 26.38 -10.84
C LEU A 580 13.67 27.77 -11.19
N ARG A 581 14.85 28.15 -10.71
CA ARG A 581 15.45 29.48 -10.89
C ARG A 581 16.27 29.59 -12.18
N ASP A 582 16.19 30.74 -12.83
CA ASP A 582 17.17 31.12 -13.84
C ASP A 582 18.46 31.58 -13.16
N LEU A 583 19.43 30.66 -13.06
CA LEU A 583 20.75 30.93 -12.54
C LEU A 583 21.76 31.36 -13.61
N THR A 584 21.34 31.45 -14.88
CA THR A 584 22.20 31.90 -15.97
C THR A 584 22.35 33.41 -15.99
N THR A 585 21.43 34.13 -15.34
CA THR A 585 21.44 35.58 -15.18
C THR A 585 21.47 35.98 -13.71
N ASN A 586 21.96 37.18 -13.42
CA ASN A 586 21.93 37.75 -12.07
C ASN A 586 20.63 38.53 -11.79
N HIS A 587 19.52 38.16 -12.43
CA HIS A 587 18.27 38.91 -12.42
C HIS A 587 17.24 38.40 -11.40
N GLY A 588 17.52 37.27 -10.75
CA GLY A 588 16.64 36.69 -9.73
C GLY A 588 15.32 36.16 -10.27
N LEU A 589 15.30 35.69 -11.53
CA LEU A 589 14.11 35.18 -12.19
C LEU A 589 13.88 33.68 -11.91
N LEU A 590 12.64 33.23 -12.07
CA LEU A 590 12.31 31.83 -12.32
C LEU A 590 12.50 31.52 -13.81
N ARG A 591 12.85 30.26 -14.12
CA ARG A 591 13.05 29.80 -15.51
C ARG A 591 11.74 29.91 -16.28
N GLU A 592 11.82 30.55 -17.43
CA GLU A 592 10.72 30.63 -18.38
C GLU A 592 10.85 29.50 -19.40
N GLY A 593 9.70 28.94 -19.80
CA GLY A 593 9.60 27.95 -20.86
C GLY A 593 9.45 28.56 -22.24
N SER A 594 8.78 27.82 -23.12
CA SER A 594 8.52 28.27 -24.49
C SER A 594 7.65 29.53 -24.53
N ILE A 595 7.99 30.43 -25.45
CA ILE A 595 7.20 31.61 -25.80
C ILE A 595 6.59 31.38 -27.18
N PHE A 596 5.29 31.57 -27.30
CA PHE A 596 4.56 31.44 -28.55
C PHE A 596 4.18 32.82 -29.11
N PRO A 597 4.05 32.99 -30.44
CA PRO A 597 3.71 34.28 -31.03
C PRO A 597 2.47 34.91 -30.39
N GLY A 598 2.61 36.16 -29.91
CA GLY A 598 1.53 36.91 -29.28
C GLY A 598 1.15 36.45 -27.86
N ARG A 599 1.97 35.62 -27.20
CA ARG A 599 1.74 35.14 -25.82
C ARG A 599 2.98 35.37 -24.94
N LYS A 600 2.77 35.47 -23.62
CA LYS A 600 3.86 35.52 -22.65
C LYS A 600 4.42 34.12 -22.39
N ALA A 601 5.56 34.03 -21.73
CA ALA A 601 6.21 32.76 -21.41
C ALA A 601 5.30 31.81 -20.62
N LEU A 602 5.41 30.51 -20.90
CA LEU A 602 4.83 29.46 -20.06
C LEU A 602 5.85 28.99 -19.01
N LEU A 603 5.41 28.08 -18.14
CA LEU A 603 6.31 27.28 -17.31
C LEU A 603 7.34 26.52 -18.19
N PRO A 604 8.52 26.17 -17.66
CA PRO A 604 9.46 25.32 -18.37
C PRO A 604 8.95 23.87 -18.42
N TYR A 605 9.30 23.13 -19.48
CA TYR A 605 9.03 21.70 -19.53
C TYR A 605 9.86 20.95 -18.49
N ALA A 606 9.30 19.89 -17.93
CA ALA A 606 10.05 18.98 -17.07
C ALA A 606 11.17 18.31 -17.87
N SER A 607 12.40 18.39 -17.37
CA SER A 607 13.60 17.80 -17.97
C SER A 607 14.45 17.11 -16.90
N GLY A 608 14.02 15.90 -16.52
CA GLY A 608 14.64 15.11 -15.46
C GLY A 608 14.06 15.36 -14.06
N GLN A 609 13.29 16.43 -13.86
CA GLN A 609 12.47 16.64 -12.66
C GLN A 609 11.24 15.72 -12.67
N PHE A 610 10.81 15.26 -11.49
CA PHE A 610 9.55 14.52 -11.39
C PHE A 610 8.37 15.47 -11.39
N VAL A 611 7.35 15.09 -12.15
CA VAL A 611 6.05 15.74 -12.18
C VAL A 611 4.99 14.64 -12.23
N ASP A 612 3.85 14.82 -11.57
CA ASP A 612 2.72 13.89 -11.74
C ASP A 612 2.10 14.16 -13.12
N CYS A 613 2.58 13.41 -14.11
CA CYS A 613 2.22 13.56 -15.51
C CYS A 613 1.68 12.22 -16.01
N ARG A 614 0.38 11.99 -15.79
CA ARG A 614 -0.31 10.76 -16.23
C ARG A 614 -0.93 10.89 -17.62
N ARG A 615 -0.31 11.69 -18.47
CA ARG A 615 -0.77 11.97 -19.82
C ARG A 615 -0.65 10.75 -20.73
N ASN A 616 -1.48 10.69 -21.75
CA ASN A 616 -1.28 9.77 -22.86
C ASN A 616 -0.26 10.37 -23.84
N PRO A 617 0.95 9.79 -24.00
CA PRO A 617 1.96 10.35 -24.89
C PRO A 617 1.60 10.27 -26.38
N LEU A 618 0.60 9.46 -26.74
CA LEU A 618 0.11 9.34 -28.13
C LEU A 618 -0.80 10.50 -28.54
N GLU A 619 -1.35 11.26 -27.59
CA GLU A 619 -2.27 12.37 -27.88
C GLU A 619 -1.53 13.64 -28.32
N SER A 620 -0.33 13.88 -27.80
CA SER A 620 0.49 15.05 -28.17
C SER A 620 1.96 14.85 -27.80
N SER A 621 2.85 15.49 -28.56
CA SER A 621 4.28 15.57 -28.28
C SER A 621 4.63 16.59 -27.19
N ILE A 622 3.68 17.42 -26.74
CA ILE A 622 3.89 18.40 -25.69
C ILE A 622 4.15 17.71 -24.35
N ASN A 623 5.26 18.09 -23.71
CA ASN A 623 5.65 17.58 -22.41
C ASN A 623 4.90 18.28 -21.26
N CYS A 624 4.85 17.63 -20.10
CA CYS A 624 4.37 18.27 -18.88
C CYS A 624 5.35 19.36 -18.40
N PHE A 625 4.79 20.36 -17.72
CA PHE A 625 5.52 21.49 -17.17
C PHE A 625 6.05 21.20 -15.77
N VAL A 626 7.13 21.86 -15.36
CA VAL A 626 7.63 21.80 -13.98
C VAL A 626 7.28 23.10 -13.25
N ALA A 627 6.88 22.96 -11.98
CA ALA A 627 6.55 24.05 -11.06
C ALA A 627 7.02 23.67 -9.63
N GLY A 628 6.73 24.51 -8.64
CA GLY A 628 7.04 24.24 -7.23
C GLY A 628 6.28 23.05 -6.64
N ASP A 629 5.09 22.75 -7.17
CA ASP A 629 4.31 21.56 -6.81
C ASP A 629 4.21 20.58 -7.99
N ILE A 630 4.34 19.29 -7.69
CA ILE A 630 4.40 18.22 -8.71
C ILE A 630 3.06 17.98 -9.40
N ARG A 631 1.95 18.42 -8.80
CA ARG A 631 0.58 18.24 -9.30
C ARG A 631 0.14 19.40 -10.19
N ALA A 632 1.02 20.34 -10.54
CA ALA A 632 0.70 21.49 -11.39
C ALA A 632 0.06 21.12 -12.75
N ASN A 633 0.29 19.90 -13.25
CA ASN A 633 -0.28 19.40 -14.51
C ASN A 633 -1.58 18.60 -14.30
N GLU A 634 -2.08 18.46 -13.07
CA GLU A 634 -3.23 17.60 -12.75
C GLU A 634 -4.44 17.96 -13.63
N GLN A 635 -4.73 19.25 -13.78
CA GLN A 635 -5.70 19.77 -14.75
C GLN A 635 -5.26 21.14 -15.29
N VAL A 636 -5.74 21.52 -16.49
CA VAL A 636 -5.20 22.67 -17.25
C VAL A 636 -5.50 24.06 -16.67
N GLY A 637 -6.58 24.24 -15.92
CA GLY A 637 -6.87 25.45 -15.15
C GLY A 637 -5.89 25.67 -14.00
N LEU A 638 -5.50 24.60 -13.28
CA LEU A 638 -4.45 24.65 -12.26
C LEU A 638 -3.11 25.02 -12.91
N LEU A 639 -2.78 24.39 -14.03
CA LEU A 639 -1.57 24.71 -14.80
C LEU A 639 -1.53 26.18 -15.25
N ALA A 640 -2.68 26.74 -15.66
CA ALA A 640 -2.80 28.15 -15.98
C ALA A 640 -2.51 29.04 -14.77
N MET A 641 -3.01 28.69 -13.58
CA MET A 641 -2.71 29.41 -12.34
C MET A 641 -1.22 29.38 -11.99
N HIS A 642 -0.55 28.22 -12.04
CA HIS A 642 0.90 28.16 -11.83
C HIS A 642 1.67 29.03 -12.82
N THR A 643 1.22 29.10 -14.08
CA THR A 643 1.84 29.95 -15.09
C THR A 643 1.67 31.44 -14.77
N ILE A 644 0.49 31.87 -14.32
CA ILE A 644 0.23 33.25 -13.90
C ILE A 644 1.15 33.67 -12.74
N TRP A 645 1.34 32.81 -11.74
CA TRP A 645 2.15 33.14 -10.57
C TRP A 645 3.67 33.06 -10.81
N LEU A 646 4.13 32.22 -11.75
CA LEU A 646 5.49 32.32 -12.29
C LEU A 646 5.73 33.69 -12.94
N ARG A 647 4.78 34.13 -13.79
CA ARG A 647 4.88 35.42 -14.48
C ARG A 647 4.89 36.57 -13.48
N GLU A 648 4.12 36.49 -12.41
CA GLU A 648 4.08 37.54 -11.38
C GLU A 648 5.43 37.70 -10.69
N HIS A 649 6.07 36.60 -10.29
CA HIS A 649 7.42 36.65 -9.73
C HIS A 649 8.40 37.34 -10.69
N ASN A 650 8.42 36.93 -11.96
CA ASN A 650 9.34 37.49 -12.94
C ASN A 650 9.03 38.97 -13.26
N ARG A 651 7.75 39.39 -13.18
CA ARG A 651 7.34 40.78 -13.32
C ARG A 651 7.91 41.62 -12.19
N ILE A 652 7.70 41.20 -10.94
CA ILE A 652 8.22 41.88 -9.74
C ILE A 652 9.75 41.93 -9.78
N ALA A 653 10.43 40.82 -10.05
CA ALA A 653 11.90 40.76 -10.09
C ALA A 653 12.50 41.72 -11.13
N ARG A 654 11.90 41.80 -12.34
CA ARG A 654 12.32 42.74 -13.38
C ARG A 654 12.17 44.20 -12.93
N GLN A 655 11.04 44.55 -12.30
CA GLN A 655 10.78 45.91 -11.82
C GLN A 655 11.67 46.28 -10.62
N LEU A 656 11.86 45.38 -9.66
CA LEU A 656 12.77 45.60 -8.53
C LEU A 656 14.22 45.79 -8.97
N ARG A 657 14.66 45.10 -10.03
CA ARG A 657 15.99 45.29 -10.61
C ARG A 657 16.15 46.68 -11.22
N GLU A 658 15.11 47.22 -11.84
CA GLU A 658 15.14 48.59 -12.39
C GLU A 658 15.16 49.65 -11.28
N LEU A 659 14.39 49.43 -10.21
CA LEU A 659 14.36 50.32 -9.05
C LEU A 659 15.61 50.22 -8.19
N ASN A 660 16.24 49.05 -8.13
CA ASN A 660 17.40 48.75 -7.33
C ASN A 660 18.52 48.08 -8.17
N PRO A 661 19.20 48.81 -9.07
CA PRO A 661 20.22 48.24 -9.95
C PRO A 661 21.41 47.59 -9.22
N HIS A 662 21.60 47.95 -7.95
CA HIS A 662 22.66 47.42 -7.08
C HIS A 662 22.30 46.06 -6.44
N TRP A 663 21.05 45.61 -6.51
CA TRP A 663 20.64 44.31 -5.98
C TRP A 663 21.14 43.18 -6.89
N ASN A 664 21.68 42.13 -6.27
CA ASN A 664 22.03 40.90 -6.99
C ASN A 664 20.80 39.99 -7.17
N GLY A 665 20.97 38.94 -7.97
CA GLY A 665 19.91 38.00 -8.31
C GLY A 665 19.34 37.25 -7.11
N GLU A 666 20.14 37.01 -6.07
CA GLU A 666 19.62 36.40 -4.83
C GLU A 666 18.68 37.34 -4.09
N LYS A 667 19.06 38.61 -3.90
CA LYS A 667 18.19 39.60 -3.25
C LYS A 667 16.91 39.85 -4.06
N LEU A 668 17.03 39.95 -5.39
CA LEU A 668 15.88 40.09 -6.30
C LEU A 668 14.92 38.90 -6.20
N TYR A 669 15.45 37.67 -6.22
CA TYR A 669 14.64 36.46 -6.05
C TYR A 669 13.92 36.44 -4.70
N GLN A 670 14.64 36.69 -3.60
CA GLN A 670 14.06 36.62 -2.25
C GLN A 670 13.02 37.69 -1.99
N GLU A 671 13.25 38.94 -2.40
CA GLU A 671 12.26 40.02 -2.24
C GLU A 671 11.02 39.79 -3.11
N SER A 672 11.21 39.31 -4.35
CA SER A 672 10.08 38.97 -5.22
C SER A 672 9.26 37.81 -4.65
N ARG A 673 9.92 36.74 -4.17
CA ARG A 673 9.27 35.62 -3.48
C ARG A 673 8.50 36.06 -2.25
N ARG A 674 9.08 36.98 -1.47
CA ARG A 674 8.48 37.51 -0.25
C ARG A 674 7.22 38.33 -0.54
N ILE A 675 7.24 39.17 -1.59
CA ILE A 675 6.08 39.94 -2.05
C ILE A 675 4.98 38.98 -2.54
N VAL A 676 5.31 38.03 -3.43
CA VAL A 676 4.33 37.05 -3.95
C VAL A 676 3.67 36.25 -2.82
N GLY A 677 4.43 35.77 -1.83
CA GLY A 677 3.86 35.11 -0.67
C GLY A 677 2.89 36.01 0.11
N ALA A 678 3.22 37.29 0.27
CA ALA A 678 2.36 38.26 0.95
C ALA A 678 1.07 38.57 0.15
N GLU A 679 1.16 38.67 -1.18
CA GLU A 679 -0.02 38.81 -2.06
C GLU A 679 -0.96 37.61 -1.90
N MET A 680 -0.43 36.38 -1.91
CA MET A 680 -1.23 35.17 -1.72
C MET A 680 -1.88 35.11 -0.33
N GLN A 681 -1.15 35.48 0.73
CA GLN A 681 -1.69 35.57 2.08
C GLN A 681 -2.84 36.58 2.17
N HIS A 682 -2.64 37.77 1.62
CA HIS A 682 -3.64 38.83 1.60
C HIS A 682 -4.88 38.41 0.80
N ILE A 683 -4.72 37.92 -0.44
CA ILE A 683 -5.82 37.47 -1.29
C ILE A 683 -6.63 36.36 -0.59
N THR A 684 -5.94 35.40 0.03
CA THR A 684 -6.59 34.28 0.71
C THR A 684 -7.43 34.74 1.89
N PHE A 685 -6.85 35.51 2.82
CA PHE A 685 -7.54 35.90 4.05
C PHE A 685 -8.57 37.00 3.85
N GLN A 686 -8.34 37.93 2.92
CA GLN A 686 -9.22 39.09 2.70
C GLN A 686 -10.39 38.76 1.76
N TYR A 687 -10.18 37.91 0.75
CA TYR A 687 -11.19 37.71 -0.30
C TYR A 687 -11.72 36.28 -0.36
N TRP A 688 -10.89 35.26 -0.19
CA TRP A 688 -11.32 33.87 -0.37
C TRP A 688 -11.95 33.27 0.89
N ILE A 689 -11.29 33.36 2.05
CA ILE A 689 -11.77 32.78 3.31
C ILE A 689 -13.18 33.28 3.69
N PRO A 690 -13.50 34.59 3.61
CA PRO A 690 -14.85 35.08 3.95
C PRO A 690 -15.96 34.46 3.09
N LEU A 691 -15.67 34.12 1.83
CA LEU A 691 -16.64 33.47 0.93
C LEU A 691 -16.85 32.00 1.29
N VAL A 692 -15.81 31.34 1.79
CA VAL A 692 -15.84 29.92 2.18
C VAL A 692 -16.47 29.73 3.55
N LEU A 693 -16.14 30.57 4.52
CA LEU A 693 -16.55 30.42 5.93
C LEU A 693 -17.76 31.29 6.31
N GLY A 694 -18.16 32.23 5.45
CA GLY A 694 -19.29 33.14 5.64
C GLY A 694 -19.00 34.31 6.58
N ASN A 695 -20.02 35.13 6.85
CA ASN A 695 -19.86 36.46 7.46
C ASN A 695 -19.34 36.47 8.91
N THR A 696 -19.42 35.36 9.65
CA THR A 696 -18.87 35.29 11.02
C THR A 696 -17.36 35.01 11.05
N THR A 697 -16.68 35.05 9.90
CA THR A 697 -15.24 34.76 9.79
C THR A 697 -14.42 35.71 10.64
N ASP A 698 -14.71 37.00 10.62
CA ASP A 698 -13.96 38.01 11.36
C ASP A 698 -14.10 37.83 12.87
N GLU A 699 -15.28 37.41 13.32
CA GLU A 699 -15.52 37.05 14.73
C GLU A 699 -14.72 35.81 15.13
N LEU A 700 -14.62 34.82 14.24
CA LEU A 700 -13.99 33.53 14.53
C LEU A 700 -12.48 33.56 14.38
N LEU A 701 -11.92 34.15 13.33
CA LEU A 701 -10.47 34.29 13.19
C LEU A 701 -9.94 35.42 14.07
N GLY A 702 -10.74 36.46 14.32
CA GLY A 702 -10.33 37.68 15.01
C GLY A 702 -9.29 38.49 14.21
N PRO A 703 -9.04 39.75 14.60
CA PRO A 703 -7.97 40.54 14.01
C PRO A 703 -6.61 39.90 14.31
N TYR A 704 -5.67 40.00 13.36
CA TYR A 704 -4.28 39.67 13.66
C TYR A 704 -3.75 40.60 14.75
N ARG A 705 -2.97 40.04 15.70
CA ARG A 705 -2.40 40.81 16.82
C ARG A 705 -0.88 40.78 16.81
N ARG A 706 -0.32 39.58 16.75
CA ARG A 706 1.13 39.32 16.72
C ARG A 706 1.39 37.86 16.37
N TYR A 707 2.62 37.57 15.99
CA TYR A 707 3.16 36.23 15.91
C TYR A 707 3.21 35.58 17.31
N ASP A 708 2.78 34.32 17.40
CA ASP A 708 2.83 33.49 18.60
C ASP A 708 3.80 32.31 18.41
N PRO A 709 5.00 32.35 19.03
CA PRO A 709 6.00 31.28 18.89
C PRO A 709 5.64 29.98 19.63
N ASP A 710 4.61 29.97 20.46
CA ASP A 710 4.13 28.75 21.13
C ASP A 710 3.01 28.06 20.33
N LEU A 711 2.58 28.66 19.20
CA LEU A 711 1.56 28.09 18.32
C LEU A 711 2.21 27.29 17.19
N ASP A 712 1.97 25.97 17.20
CA ASP A 712 2.33 25.10 16.08
C ASP A 712 1.45 25.39 14.86
N ALA A 713 2.09 25.89 13.80
CA ALA A 713 1.49 26.21 12.51
C ALA A 713 1.42 25.02 11.54
N SER A 714 1.91 23.84 11.93
CA SER A 714 1.88 22.66 11.06
C SER A 714 0.46 22.30 10.64
N ILE A 715 0.28 21.91 9.38
CA ILE A 715 -1.01 21.45 8.86
C ILE A 715 -1.45 20.20 9.62
N SER A 716 -2.71 20.20 10.08
CA SER A 716 -3.30 19.06 10.75
C SER A 716 -3.77 18.00 9.75
N ASN A 717 -3.69 16.74 10.17
CA ASN A 717 -4.02 15.61 9.32
C ASN A 717 -5.51 15.65 8.87
N VAL A 718 -6.41 16.06 9.76
CA VAL A 718 -7.85 16.20 9.45
C VAL A 718 -8.14 17.34 8.48
N PHE A 719 -7.36 18.42 8.52
CA PHE A 719 -7.52 19.53 7.58
C PHE A 719 -7.18 19.09 6.15
N ALA A 720 -5.97 18.54 5.97
CA ALA A 720 -5.46 18.04 4.68
C ALA A 720 -6.28 16.85 4.12
N THR A 721 -6.70 15.95 4.99
CA THR A 721 -7.34 14.69 4.56
C THR A 721 -8.85 14.79 4.41
N ALA A 722 -9.50 15.76 5.08
CA ALA A 722 -10.95 15.90 5.08
C ALA A 722 -11.42 17.33 4.85
N ALA A 723 -11.10 18.27 5.74
CA ALA A 723 -11.78 19.57 5.76
C ALA A 723 -11.54 20.41 4.51
N LEU A 724 -10.28 20.57 4.05
CA LEU A 724 -9.96 21.39 2.88
C LEU A 724 -10.47 20.76 1.56
N ARG A 725 -10.73 19.45 1.57
CA ARG A 725 -11.31 18.70 0.45
C ARG A 725 -12.80 18.97 0.20
N PHE A 726 -13.42 19.88 0.97
CA PHE A 726 -14.74 20.41 0.62
C PHE A 726 -14.75 21.04 -0.79
N GLY A 727 -13.61 21.58 -1.24
CA GLY A 727 -13.46 22.18 -2.57
C GLY A 727 -13.88 21.24 -3.71
N HIS A 728 -13.80 19.91 -3.51
CA HIS A 728 -14.26 18.94 -4.50
C HIS A 728 -15.75 19.07 -4.85
N SER A 729 -16.60 19.56 -3.93
CA SER A 729 -18.03 19.77 -4.22
C SER A 729 -18.31 21.00 -5.08
N LEU A 730 -17.31 21.88 -5.26
CA LEU A 730 -17.41 23.12 -6.02
C LEU A 730 -16.96 22.97 -7.49
N ILE A 731 -16.41 21.81 -7.85
CA ILE A 731 -15.89 21.52 -9.18
C ILE A 731 -17.03 21.32 -10.18
N GLN A 732 -17.01 22.10 -11.27
CA GLN A 732 -17.90 21.88 -12.41
C GLN A 732 -17.43 20.69 -13.26
N PRO A 733 -18.33 19.99 -13.98
CA PRO A 733 -17.96 18.87 -14.85
C PRO A 733 -17.19 19.29 -16.12
N ARG A 734 -17.01 20.60 -16.34
CA ARG A 734 -16.28 21.16 -17.48
C ARG A 734 -15.63 22.49 -17.12
N LEU A 735 -14.55 22.81 -17.80
CA LEU A 735 -13.88 24.11 -17.76
C LEU A 735 -14.39 24.95 -18.94
N GLU A 736 -14.99 26.08 -18.63
CA GLU A 736 -15.39 27.05 -19.65
C GLU A 736 -14.15 27.72 -20.25
N ARG A 737 -14.18 28.02 -21.55
CA ARG A 737 -13.06 28.65 -22.27
C ARG A 737 -13.55 29.81 -23.09
N LEU A 738 -13.20 31.03 -22.67
CA LEU A 738 -13.82 32.26 -23.17
C LEU A 738 -12.82 33.18 -23.86
N ASN A 739 -13.24 33.77 -24.98
CA ASN A 739 -12.49 34.82 -25.67
C ASN A 739 -12.59 36.17 -24.94
N GLU A 740 -11.97 37.21 -25.51
CA GLU A 740 -11.94 38.59 -24.98
C GLU A 740 -13.34 39.22 -24.82
N SER A 741 -14.33 38.72 -25.56
CA SER A 741 -15.74 39.14 -25.50
C SER A 741 -16.59 38.27 -24.56
N PHE A 742 -15.97 37.43 -23.73
CA PHE A 742 -16.64 36.49 -22.82
C PHE A 742 -17.56 35.48 -23.51
N GLN A 743 -17.29 35.17 -24.78
CA GLN A 743 -17.97 34.12 -25.54
C GLN A 743 -17.09 32.88 -25.66
N SER A 744 -17.70 31.70 -25.78
CA SER A 744 -16.95 30.46 -25.95
C SER A 744 -16.02 30.52 -27.16
N ILE A 745 -14.77 30.07 -26.99
CA ILE A 745 -13.84 29.90 -28.11
C ILE A 745 -14.32 28.79 -29.05
N PRO A 746 -13.83 28.70 -30.32
CA PRO A 746 -14.27 27.67 -31.28
C PRO A 746 -14.14 26.22 -30.77
N GLN A 747 -13.18 25.95 -29.90
CA GLN A 747 -12.98 24.64 -29.27
C GLN A 747 -14.04 24.31 -28.20
N GLY A 748 -14.87 25.27 -27.78
CA GLY A 748 -15.96 25.10 -26.80
C GLY A 748 -15.49 24.89 -25.36
N ALA A 749 -16.41 24.55 -24.45
CA ALA A 749 -16.07 24.14 -23.08
C ALA A 749 -15.30 22.80 -23.09
N LEU A 750 -14.36 22.63 -22.15
CA LEU A 750 -13.53 21.43 -22.03
C LEU A 750 -14.10 20.50 -20.93
N PRO A 751 -14.61 19.30 -21.25
CA PRO A 751 -15.01 18.33 -20.23
C PRO A 751 -13.85 18.04 -19.28
N LEU A 752 -14.14 17.91 -17.98
CA LEU A 752 -13.11 17.79 -16.96
C LEU A 752 -12.24 16.53 -17.16
N ARG A 753 -12.83 15.39 -17.55
CA ARG A 753 -12.07 14.18 -17.89
C ARG A 753 -11.03 14.35 -18.99
N ASP A 754 -11.20 15.33 -19.87
CA ASP A 754 -10.31 15.63 -20.99
C ASP A 754 -9.35 16.81 -20.68
N ALA A 755 -9.50 17.42 -19.49
CA ALA A 755 -8.63 18.44 -18.94
C ALA A 755 -7.50 17.86 -18.08
N PHE A 756 -7.64 16.63 -17.59
CA PHE A 756 -6.64 16.01 -16.71
C PHE A 756 -5.35 15.67 -17.45
N PHE A 757 -4.20 16.08 -16.90
CA PHE A 757 -2.86 15.83 -17.46
C PHE A 757 -2.73 16.22 -18.94
N ALA A 758 -3.39 17.31 -19.34
CA ALA A 758 -3.54 17.71 -20.74
C ALA A 758 -2.80 19.02 -21.12
N PRO A 759 -1.48 19.16 -20.87
CA PRO A 759 -0.75 20.41 -21.06
C PRO A 759 -0.78 20.93 -22.51
N TRP A 760 -0.97 20.05 -23.50
CA TRP A 760 -1.09 20.46 -24.91
C TRP A 760 -2.32 21.32 -25.16
N ARG A 761 -3.42 21.14 -24.42
CA ARG A 761 -4.62 21.99 -24.52
C ARG A 761 -4.27 23.45 -24.20
N LEU A 762 -3.42 23.67 -23.19
CA LEU A 762 -2.94 25.02 -22.84
C LEU A 762 -2.09 25.62 -23.98
N VAL A 763 -1.19 24.82 -24.56
CA VAL A 763 -0.25 25.27 -25.60
C VAL A 763 -0.96 25.52 -26.92
N GLU A 764 -1.78 24.58 -27.37
CA GLU A 764 -2.33 24.53 -28.73
C GLU A 764 -3.71 25.22 -28.82
N GLU A 765 -4.47 25.30 -27.73
CA GLU A 765 -5.88 25.74 -27.74
C GLU A 765 -6.12 27.08 -27.03
N GLY A 766 -5.18 28.03 -27.17
CA GLY A 766 -5.42 29.45 -26.87
C GLY A 766 -4.66 30.03 -25.69
N GLY A 767 -3.76 29.28 -25.04
CA GLY A 767 -2.96 29.78 -23.91
C GLY A 767 -3.69 29.72 -22.58
N VAL A 768 -3.24 30.52 -21.62
CA VAL A 768 -3.83 30.58 -20.27
C VAL A 768 -5.16 31.34 -20.26
N ASP A 769 -5.28 32.35 -21.12
CA ASP A 769 -6.34 33.35 -21.11
C ASP A 769 -7.75 32.76 -21.19
N PRO A 770 -8.09 31.86 -22.14
CA PRO A 770 -9.45 31.36 -22.24
C PRO A 770 -9.92 30.62 -20.99
N LEU A 771 -9.03 29.85 -20.36
CA LEU A 771 -9.31 29.13 -19.12
C LEU A 771 -9.47 30.10 -17.95
N ILE A 772 -8.57 31.08 -17.82
CA ILE A 772 -8.63 32.08 -16.75
C ILE A 772 -9.94 32.89 -16.86
N ARG A 773 -10.31 33.37 -18.06
CA ARG A 773 -11.60 34.05 -18.28
C ARG A 773 -12.78 33.15 -17.94
N GLY A 774 -12.75 31.89 -18.36
CA GLY A 774 -13.78 30.92 -17.99
C GLY A 774 -13.93 30.77 -16.48
N MET A 775 -12.82 30.70 -15.74
CA MET A 775 -12.87 30.51 -14.29
C MET A 775 -13.40 31.74 -13.54
N TYR A 776 -13.03 32.95 -13.95
CA TYR A 776 -13.50 34.16 -13.28
C TYR A 776 -14.84 34.69 -13.79
N ALA A 777 -15.33 34.27 -14.97
CA ALA A 777 -16.58 34.76 -15.53
C ALA A 777 -17.76 33.79 -15.41
N THR A 778 -17.51 32.55 -14.95
CA THR A 778 -18.54 31.51 -14.84
C THR A 778 -18.61 30.96 -13.42
N ALA A 779 -19.76 30.40 -13.07
CA ALA A 779 -20.08 29.96 -11.72
C ALA A 779 -19.32 28.69 -11.30
N ALA A 780 -19.00 28.59 -10.01
CA ALA A 780 -18.67 27.31 -9.40
C ALA A 780 -19.89 26.40 -9.35
N LYS A 781 -19.69 25.11 -9.10
CA LYS A 781 -20.79 24.20 -8.78
C LYS A 781 -21.31 24.51 -7.37
N LEU A 782 -22.63 24.58 -7.19
CA LEU A 782 -23.26 24.67 -5.88
C LEU A 782 -23.27 23.29 -5.19
N LYS A 783 -22.98 23.23 -3.90
CA LYS A 783 -23.18 22.02 -3.09
C LYS A 783 -24.60 22.03 -2.53
N LEU A 784 -25.40 21.02 -2.90
CA LEU A 784 -26.72 20.76 -2.34
C LEU A 784 -26.74 19.41 -1.63
N PRO A 785 -27.71 19.12 -0.74
CA PRO A 785 -27.74 17.88 0.05
C PRO A 785 -27.55 16.59 -0.76
N GLU A 786 -28.18 16.48 -1.94
CA GLU A 786 -28.05 15.33 -2.86
C GLU A 786 -27.20 15.61 -4.11
N GLN A 787 -26.55 16.78 -4.20
CA GLN A 787 -25.66 17.15 -5.32
C GLN A 787 -24.26 17.51 -4.79
N ASN A 788 -23.50 16.51 -4.36
CA ASN A 788 -22.16 16.72 -3.79
C ASN A 788 -21.08 16.76 -4.88
N LEU A 789 -20.62 15.61 -5.39
CA LEU A 789 -19.59 15.54 -6.44
C LEU A 789 -20.18 15.05 -7.75
N ASN A 790 -19.78 15.69 -8.86
CA ASN A 790 -20.25 15.33 -10.19
C ASN A 790 -19.58 14.04 -10.72
N VAL A 791 -20.21 13.40 -11.70
CA VAL A 791 -19.73 12.13 -12.27
C VAL A 791 -18.37 12.17 -12.96
N GLU A 792 -17.87 13.33 -13.37
CA GLU A 792 -16.50 13.41 -13.92
C GLU A 792 -15.45 13.08 -12.85
N LEU A 793 -15.77 13.32 -11.57
CA LEU A 793 -14.90 13.04 -10.43
C LEU A 793 -15.13 11.66 -9.80
N THR A 794 -16.37 11.16 -9.80
CA THR A 794 -16.72 9.88 -9.16
C THR A 794 -16.67 8.71 -10.14
N GLU A 795 -16.80 8.94 -11.45
CA GLU A 795 -16.86 7.89 -12.47
C GLU A 795 -15.73 7.94 -13.51
N GLN A 796 -15.16 9.12 -13.77
CA GLN A 796 -14.23 9.34 -14.89
C GLN A 796 -12.83 9.80 -14.47
N LEU A 797 -12.55 9.90 -13.16
CA LEU A 797 -11.31 10.45 -12.65
C LEU A 797 -10.11 9.67 -13.18
N PHE A 798 -9.22 10.36 -13.90
CA PHE A 798 -7.98 9.82 -14.45
C PHE A 798 -8.15 8.53 -15.28
N ARG A 799 -9.27 8.40 -16.01
CA ARG A 799 -9.60 7.23 -16.83
C ARG A 799 -8.50 6.79 -17.81
N THR A 800 -7.67 7.71 -18.27
CA THR A 800 -6.56 7.45 -19.21
C THR A 800 -5.33 6.83 -18.53
N ALA A 801 -5.21 6.97 -17.21
CA ALA A 801 -4.04 6.57 -16.44
C ALA A 801 -4.21 5.28 -15.62
N HIS A 802 -5.45 4.79 -15.51
CA HIS A 802 -5.82 3.64 -14.68
C HIS A 802 -6.64 2.63 -15.48
N ALA A 803 -6.52 1.34 -15.12
CA ALA A 803 -7.28 0.27 -15.76
C ALA A 803 -8.79 0.37 -15.46
N VAL A 804 -9.13 0.92 -14.30
CA VAL A 804 -10.50 1.31 -13.92
C VAL A 804 -10.41 2.78 -13.53
N ALA A 805 -11.29 3.61 -14.08
CA ALA A 805 -11.34 5.02 -13.70
C ALA A 805 -11.53 5.16 -12.17
N LEU A 806 -10.83 6.11 -11.58
CA LEU A 806 -10.87 6.33 -10.13
C LEU A 806 -12.19 7.00 -9.73
N ASP A 807 -12.42 7.04 -8.41
CA ASP A 807 -13.54 7.75 -7.79
C ASP A 807 -12.99 8.64 -6.67
N LEU A 808 -13.04 9.96 -6.86
CA LEU A 808 -12.47 10.92 -5.92
C LEU A 808 -13.15 10.87 -4.55
N ALA A 809 -14.46 10.67 -4.51
CA ALA A 809 -15.20 10.57 -3.24
C ALA A 809 -14.80 9.30 -2.48
N ALA A 810 -14.77 8.17 -3.17
CA ALA A 810 -14.31 6.91 -2.58
C ALA A 810 -12.86 7.03 -2.09
N MET A 811 -11.99 7.70 -2.84
CA MET A 811 -10.60 7.95 -2.43
C MET A 811 -10.51 8.81 -1.18
N ASN A 812 -11.34 9.84 -1.01
CA ASN A 812 -11.33 10.67 0.21
C ASN A 812 -11.74 9.87 1.46
N ILE A 813 -12.74 9.00 1.31
CA ILE A 813 -13.20 8.10 2.37
C ILE A 813 -12.09 7.11 2.72
N GLN A 814 -11.53 6.43 1.71
CA GLN A 814 -10.47 5.44 1.89
C GLN A 814 -9.20 6.07 2.47
N ARG A 815 -8.85 7.29 2.06
CA ARG A 815 -7.71 8.06 2.58
C ARG A 815 -7.91 8.47 4.04
N SER A 816 -9.12 8.87 4.43
CA SER A 816 -9.43 9.16 5.85
C SER A 816 -9.21 7.93 6.73
N ARG A 817 -9.60 6.74 6.25
CA ARG A 817 -9.37 5.45 6.94
C ARG A 817 -7.89 5.07 6.97
N ASP A 818 -7.18 5.26 5.86
CA ASP A 818 -5.72 5.03 5.74
C ASP A 818 -4.91 5.89 6.73
N HIS A 819 -5.33 7.14 6.91
CA HIS A 819 -4.71 8.10 7.82
C HIS A 819 -5.13 7.93 9.29
N GLY A 820 -5.98 6.95 9.60
CA GLY A 820 -6.47 6.71 10.95
C GLY A 820 -7.22 7.91 11.53
N ILE A 821 -7.95 8.66 10.70
CA ILE A 821 -8.69 9.84 11.16
C ILE A 821 -9.91 9.37 11.97
N PRO A 822 -10.13 9.90 13.20
CA PRO A 822 -11.32 9.58 13.98
C PRO A 822 -12.63 9.84 13.23
N GLY A 823 -13.68 9.10 13.62
CA GLY A 823 -15.00 9.22 13.02
C GLY A 823 -15.64 10.59 13.24
N TYR A 824 -16.70 10.86 12.48
CA TYR A 824 -17.43 12.14 12.47
C TYR A 824 -17.81 12.64 13.88
N LEU A 825 -18.31 11.76 14.76
CA LEU A 825 -18.76 12.16 16.10
C LEU A 825 -17.64 12.64 17.02
N GLU A 826 -16.41 12.12 16.87
CA GLU A 826 -15.26 12.57 17.67
C GLU A 826 -14.89 14.01 17.31
N TRP A 827 -14.99 14.37 16.03
CA TRP A 827 -14.71 15.71 15.57
C TRP A 827 -15.82 16.70 15.89
N ARG A 828 -17.09 16.26 15.86
CA ARG A 828 -18.21 17.04 16.38
C ARG A 828 -18.02 17.38 17.86
N LYS A 829 -17.59 16.40 18.66
CA LYS A 829 -17.26 16.60 20.07
C LYS A 829 -16.10 17.59 20.25
N TYR A 830 -15.04 17.48 19.46
CA TYR A 830 -13.93 18.45 19.45
C TYR A 830 -14.42 19.88 19.17
N CYS A 831 -15.34 20.02 18.21
CA CYS A 831 -15.96 21.30 17.84
C CYS A 831 -17.09 21.75 18.78
N ASN A 832 -17.27 21.09 19.94
CA ASN A 832 -18.31 21.39 20.92
C ASN A 832 -19.74 21.43 20.31
N MET A 833 -20.00 20.53 19.38
CA MET A 833 -21.31 20.40 18.72
C MET A 833 -22.25 19.49 19.51
N SER A 834 -23.53 19.49 19.15
CA SER A 834 -24.55 18.66 19.79
C SER A 834 -24.19 17.16 19.75
N HIS A 835 -24.51 16.48 20.86
CA HIS A 835 -24.38 15.03 20.97
C HIS A 835 -25.39 14.33 20.04
N ILE A 836 -24.96 13.22 19.43
CA ILE A 836 -25.72 12.46 18.43
C ILE A 836 -25.72 10.99 18.87
N GLU A 837 -26.90 10.43 19.11
CA GLU A 837 -27.09 9.01 19.41
C GLU A 837 -27.71 8.27 18.21
N THR A 838 -28.66 8.92 17.56
CA THR A 838 -29.40 8.39 16.41
C THR A 838 -29.18 9.24 15.16
N PHE A 839 -29.51 8.69 13.98
CA PHE A 839 -29.44 9.49 12.75
C PHE A 839 -30.45 10.65 12.75
N ASP A 840 -31.54 10.59 13.51
CA ASP A 840 -32.53 11.66 13.54
C ASP A 840 -32.03 12.90 14.30
N ASP A 841 -31.10 12.73 15.24
CA ASP A 841 -30.46 13.84 15.96
C ASP A 841 -29.64 14.74 15.02
N LEU A 842 -29.28 14.25 13.83
CA LEU A 842 -28.56 15.02 12.81
C LEU A 842 -29.45 16.01 12.05
N VAL A 843 -30.75 16.11 12.35
CA VAL A 843 -31.71 16.98 11.64
C VAL A 843 -31.29 18.45 11.60
N VAL A 844 -30.51 18.92 12.57
CA VAL A 844 -30.03 20.31 12.62
C VAL A 844 -28.98 20.58 11.55
N ASP A 845 -28.03 19.66 11.37
CA ASP A 845 -26.87 19.87 10.49
C ASP A 845 -27.03 19.18 9.13
N ILE A 846 -27.84 18.12 9.04
CA ILE A 846 -28.19 17.42 7.79
C ILE A 846 -29.72 17.41 7.71
N LYS A 847 -30.32 18.44 7.11
CA LYS A 847 -31.79 18.66 7.18
C LYS A 847 -32.59 17.74 6.27
N ASP A 848 -32.01 17.22 5.20
CA ASP A 848 -32.73 16.32 4.28
C ASP A 848 -32.94 14.93 4.90
N PRO A 849 -34.19 14.49 5.15
CA PRO A 849 -34.49 13.17 5.71
C PRO A 849 -34.03 12.01 4.81
N LYS A 850 -33.98 12.19 3.48
CA LYS A 850 -33.51 11.16 2.55
C LYS A 850 -32.03 10.88 2.73
N VAL A 851 -31.23 11.93 2.92
CA VAL A 851 -29.78 11.81 3.19
C VAL A 851 -29.56 11.08 4.51
N ARG A 852 -30.30 11.44 5.57
CA ARG A 852 -30.21 10.74 6.87
C ARG A 852 -30.62 9.27 6.78
N GLN A 853 -31.65 8.95 5.98
CA GLN A 853 -32.07 7.57 5.74
C GLN A 853 -31.00 6.76 4.99
N LYS A 854 -30.40 7.31 3.93
CA LYS A 854 -29.29 6.66 3.20
C LYS A 854 -28.07 6.44 4.11
N LEU A 855 -27.76 7.40 4.99
CA LEU A 855 -26.71 7.24 6.01
C LEU A 855 -27.02 6.08 6.96
N ARG A 856 -28.28 5.97 7.42
CA ARG A 856 -28.73 4.87 8.29
C ARG A 856 -28.56 3.51 7.62
N GLU A 857 -28.95 3.40 6.35
CA GLU A 857 -28.84 2.16 5.57
C GLU A 857 -27.38 1.74 5.33
N LEU A 858 -26.48 2.69 5.08
CA LEU A 858 -25.08 2.42 4.77
C LEU A 858 -24.20 2.19 6.00
N TYR A 859 -24.36 3.00 7.03
CA TYR A 859 -23.43 3.01 8.18
C TYR A 859 -23.97 2.27 9.41
N GLY A 860 -25.28 2.05 9.49
CA GLY A 860 -25.97 1.34 10.58
C GLY A 860 -26.01 2.10 11.91
N HIS A 861 -24.96 2.86 12.24
CA HIS A 861 -24.85 3.67 13.45
C HIS A 861 -24.11 5.01 13.13
N PRO A 862 -24.52 6.17 13.69
CA PRO A 862 -23.88 7.46 13.40
C PRO A 862 -22.39 7.51 13.74
N GLY A 863 -21.97 6.77 14.77
CA GLY A 863 -20.55 6.61 15.14
C GLY A 863 -19.66 5.97 14.07
N ASN A 864 -20.26 5.34 13.05
CA ASN A 864 -19.51 4.79 11.92
C ASN A 864 -19.28 5.78 10.78
N ILE A 865 -19.85 6.98 10.80
CA ILE A 865 -19.67 7.95 9.71
C ILE A 865 -18.20 8.38 9.62
N ASP A 866 -17.60 8.25 8.44
CA ASP A 866 -16.25 8.76 8.18
C ASP A 866 -16.28 10.30 8.17
N VAL A 867 -15.29 10.97 8.76
CA VAL A 867 -15.35 12.44 8.98
C VAL A 867 -15.59 13.24 7.70
N TRP A 868 -14.98 12.83 6.58
CA TRP A 868 -15.18 13.54 5.31
C TRP A 868 -16.62 13.43 4.82
N VAL A 869 -17.26 12.26 5.00
CA VAL A 869 -18.66 12.03 4.62
C VAL A 869 -19.61 12.83 5.50
N GLY A 870 -19.38 12.84 6.81
CA GLY A 870 -20.18 13.64 7.72
C GLY A 870 -20.09 15.13 7.39
N GLY A 871 -18.86 15.67 7.32
CA GLY A 871 -18.64 17.09 7.07
C GLY A 871 -19.09 17.57 5.68
N ILE A 872 -18.98 16.74 4.63
CA ILE A 872 -19.48 17.12 3.30
C ILE A 872 -21.01 17.07 3.22
N LEU A 873 -21.67 16.16 3.96
CA LEU A 873 -23.13 16.03 3.94
C LEU A 873 -23.84 17.07 4.78
N GLU A 874 -23.18 17.69 5.77
CA GLU A 874 -23.72 18.84 6.49
C GLU A 874 -24.17 19.95 5.52
N ASP A 875 -25.32 20.54 5.79
CA ASP A 875 -25.86 21.67 5.05
C ASP A 875 -24.94 22.88 5.18
N GLN A 876 -24.76 23.61 4.09
CA GLN A 876 -23.95 24.82 4.10
C GLN A 876 -24.57 25.85 5.05
N LEU A 877 -23.73 26.46 5.89
CA LEU A 877 -24.16 27.59 6.71
C LEU A 877 -24.50 28.80 5.83
N PRO A 878 -25.36 29.72 6.29
CA PRO A 878 -25.66 30.96 5.56
C PRO A 878 -24.37 31.69 5.14
N ASP A 879 -24.33 32.10 3.86
CA ASP A 879 -23.21 32.79 3.22
C ASP A 879 -21.85 32.04 3.21
N ALA A 880 -21.80 30.80 3.70
CA ALA A 880 -20.62 29.94 3.68
C ALA A 880 -20.74 28.87 2.58
N LYS A 881 -19.64 28.17 2.32
CA LYS A 881 -19.59 27.02 1.39
C LYS A 881 -19.36 25.68 2.09
N VAL A 882 -19.39 25.68 3.42
CA VAL A 882 -19.18 24.50 4.27
C VAL A 882 -20.23 24.42 5.38
N GLY A 883 -20.44 23.21 5.89
CA GLY A 883 -21.20 22.97 7.11
C GLY A 883 -20.43 23.35 8.39
N PRO A 884 -21.08 23.30 9.56
CA PRO A 884 -20.51 23.72 10.83
C PRO A 884 -19.24 22.97 11.24
N LEU A 885 -19.13 21.65 10.99
CA LEU A 885 -17.92 20.89 11.34
C LEU A 885 -16.71 21.35 10.53
N PHE A 886 -16.83 21.41 9.20
CA PHE A 886 -15.74 21.86 8.35
C PHE A 886 -15.42 23.34 8.60
N LYS A 887 -16.40 24.19 8.90
CA LYS A 887 -16.13 25.57 9.34
C LYS A 887 -15.25 25.60 10.59
N CYS A 888 -15.57 24.81 11.62
CA CYS A 888 -14.76 24.72 12.83
C CYS A 888 -13.31 24.30 12.54
N LEU A 889 -13.12 23.24 11.74
CA LEU A 889 -11.79 22.72 11.41
C LEU A 889 -10.97 23.67 10.52
N LEU A 890 -11.60 24.32 9.54
CA LEU A 890 -10.94 25.31 8.70
C LEU A 890 -10.52 26.55 9.51
N VAL A 891 -11.39 27.07 10.39
CA VAL A 891 -11.05 28.19 11.30
C VAL A 891 -9.86 27.83 12.19
N GLU A 892 -9.84 26.61 12.75
CA GLU A 892 -8.74 26.13 13.59
C GLU A 892 -7.40 26.18 12.86
N GLN A 893 -7.35 25.65 11.63
CA GLN A 893 -6.12 25.60 10.86
C GLN A 893 -5.70 26.98 10.35
N PHE A 894 -6.62 27.76 9.75
CA PHE A 894 -6.30 29.09 9.21
C PHE A 894 -5.83 30.05 10.30
N ARG A 895 -6.40 29.97 11.51
CA ARG A 895 -5.90 30.76 12.65
C ARG A 895 -4.45 30.39 13.00
N ARG A 896 -4.09 29.11 12.95
CA ARG A 896 -2.74 28.63 13.27
C ARG A 896 -1.70 29.04 12.24
N ILE A 897 -1.99 28.85 10.96
CA ILE A 897 -1.03 29.23 9.91
C ILE A 897 -0.86 30.75 9.80
N ARG A 898 -1.85 31.54 10.25
CA ARG A 898 -1.70 33.00 10.37
C ARG A 898 -0.89 33.40 11.60
N ASN A 899 -1.30 32.94 12.78
CA ASN A 899 -0.74 33.44 14.04
C ASN A 899 0.60 32.78 14.40
N GLY A 900 0.83 31.54 13.95
CA GLY A 900 2.08 30.79 14.16
C GLY A 900 3.11 30.97 13.04
N ASP A 901 2.86 31.87 12.09
CA ASP A 901 3.80 32.22 11.03
C ASP A 901 4.50 33.54 11.34
N ARG A 902 5.81 33.47 11.65
CA ARG A 902 6.62 34.66 11.92
C ARG A 902 6.69 35.60 10.70
N PHE A 903 6.55 35.04 9.51
CA PHE A 903 6.63 35.76 8.25
C PHE A 903 5.25 36.15 7.70
N TRP A 904 4.18 36.05 8.52
CA TRP A 904 2.86 36.59 8.19
C TRP A 904 2.97 38.05 7.74
N TYR A 905 2.34 38.40 6.63
CA TYR A 905 2.59 39.68 5.96
C TYR A 905 2.27 40.91 6.82
N GLU A 906 1.29 40.83 7.73
CA GLU A 906 0.94 41.93 8.64
C GLU A 906 1.82 42.00 9.89
N ASN A 907 2.74 41.04 10.10
CA ASN A 907 3.69 41.14 11.21
C ASN A 907 4.63 42.34 10.94
N PRO A 908 4.70 43.36 11.83
CA PRO A 908 5.42 44.61 11.57
C PRO A 908 6.92 44.46 11.24
N SER A 909 7.53 43.34 11.62
CA SER A 909 8.94 43.05 11.28
C SER A 909 9.15 42.69 9.81
N ASN A 910 8.08 42.44 9.04
CA ASN A 910 8.18 41.97 7.67
C ASN A 910 8.19 43.10 6.66
N PHE A 911 7.16 43.92 6.61
CA PHE A 911 7.07 45.02 5.65
C PHE A 911 7.01 46.36 6.36
N ARG A 912 7.62 47.38 5.77
CA ARG A 912 7.43 48.76 6.24
C ARG A 912 5.95 49.16 6.08
N PRO A 913 5.42 50.09 6.89
CA PRO A 913 4.01 50.49 6.80
C PRO A 913 3.54 50.85 5.38
N GLU A 914 4.38 51.56 4.63
CA GLU A 914 4.10 51.93 3.24
C GLU A 914 4.11 50.74 2.27
N GLN A 915 4.97 49.74 2.51
CA GLN A 915 4.99 48.49 1.75
C GLN A 915 3.76 47.64 2.05
N LEU A 916 3.39 47.53 3.33
CA LEU A 916 2.21 46.80 3.77
C LEU A 916 0.93 47.41 3.19
N ALA A 917 0.81 48.75 3.20
CA ALA A 917 -0.32 49.45 2.61
C ALA A 917 -0.50 49.17 1.12
N GLN A 918 0.60 48.92 0.40
CA GLN A 918 0.54 48.52 -1.01
C GLN A 918 0.09 47.06 -1.18
N ILE A 919 0.60 46.14 -0.36
CA ILE A 919 0.17 44.72 -0.38
C ILE A 919 -1.34 44.60 -0.07
N GLN A 920 -1.85 45.40 0.88
CA GLN A 920 -3.26 45.37 1.30
C GLN A 920 -4.25 45.89 0.23
N GLN A 921 -3.76 46.39 -0.91
CA GLN A 921 -4.58 46.80 -2.04
C GLN A 921 -4.58 45.75 -3.17
N VAL A 922 -3.75 44.72 -3.06
CA VAL A 922 -3.58 43.72 -4.12
C VAL A 922 -4.83 42.84 -4.22
N THR A 923 -5.33 42.70 -5.44
CA THR A 923 -6.42 41.78 -5.78
C THR A 923 -5.93 40.72 -6.74
N LEU A 924 -6.54 39.53 -6.72
CA LEU A 924 -6.27 38.53 -7.76
C LEU A 924 -6.61 39.08 -9.15
N ALA A 925 -7.60 39.98 -9.27
CA ALA A 925 -7.91 40.69 -10.50
C ALA A 925 -6.69 41.41 -11.09
N ARG A 926 -5.92 42.13 -10.26
CA ARG A 926 -4.69 42.82 -10.68
C ARG A 926 -3.64 41.85 -11.19
N ILE A 927 -3.40 40.78 -10.44
CA ILE A 927 -2.44 39.73 -10.82
C ILE A 927 -2.82 39.11 -12.18
N LEU A 928 -4.11 38.85 -12.43
CA LEU A 928 -4.58 38.33 -13.71
C LEU A 928 -4.37 39.34 -14.85
N CYS A 929 -4.67 40.62 -14.64
CA CYS A 929 -4.44 41.67 -15.64
C CYS A 929 -2.95 41.80 -16.02
N ASP A 930 -2.06 41.77 -15.03
CA ASP A 930 -0.62 41.95 -15.27
C ASP A 930 0.04 40.75 -15.94
N ASN A 931 -0.50 39.54 -15.72
CA ASN A 931 0.14 38.29 -16.11
C ASN A 931 -0.60 37.48 -17.18
N GLY A 932 -1.87 37.81 -17.47
CA GLY A 932 -2.59 37.28 -18.63
C GLY A 932 -1.90 37.66 -19.94
N ASP A 933 -2.12 36.88 -21.00
CA ASP A 933 -1.61 37.20 -22.33
C ASP A 933 -2.30 38.47 -22.88
N LYS A 934 -3.64 38.57 -22.73
CA LYS A 934 -4.51 39.68 -23.16
C LYS A 934 -5.77 39.82 -22.28
N ILE A 935 -5.60 39.87 -20.96
CA ILE A 935 -6.71 40.12 -20.04
C ILE A 935 -6.81 41.63 -19.81
N ASP A 936 -7.69 42.29 -20.57
CA ASP A 936 -7.89 43.75 -20.49
C ASP A 936 -9.13 44.15 -19.68
N ARG A 937 -10.04 43.19 -19.43
CA ARG A 937 -11.27 43.38 -18.66
C ARG A 937 -11.47 42.27 -17.63
N VAL A 938 -11.75 42.67 -16.40
CA VAL A 938 -11.93 41.78 -15.24
C VAL A 938 -12.89 42.41 -14.24
N GLN A 939 -13.53 41.62 -13.38
CA GLN A 939 -14.24 42.17 -12.23
C GLN A 939 -13.28 42.45 -11.05
N PRO A 940 -13.53 43.47 -10.22
CA PRO A 940 -12.68 43.79 -9.07
C PRO A 940 -12.44 42.62 -8.11
N ASN A 941 -13.48 41.84 -7.82
CA ASN A 941 -13.39 40.61 -7.05
C ASN A 941 -13.72 39.40 -7.93
N VAL A 942 -12.68 38.74 -8.42
CA VAL A 942 -12.78 37.58 -9.33
C VAL A 942 -13.41 36.33 -8.70
N PHE A 943 -13.59 36.31 -7.38
CA PHE A 943 -14.25 35.21 -6.69
C PHE A 943 -15.78 35.33 -6.68
N LEU A 944 -16.30 36.53 -6.93
CA LEU A 944 -17.73 36.81 -7.03
C LEU A 944 -18.14 36.89 -8.50
N LEU A 945 -19.33 36.40 -8.81
CA LEU A 945 -19.90 36.53 -10.15
C LEU A 945 -20.05 38.02 -10.50
N PRO A 946 -19.94 38.38 -11.79
CA PRO A 946 -20.13 39.75 -12.21
C PRO A 946 -21.57 40.20 -11.96
N ASN A 947 -21.72 41.41 -11.42
CA ASN A 947 -23.03 42.05 -11.23
C ASN A 947 -22.95 43.52 -11.68
N GLU A 948 -24.08 44.15 -11.99
CA GLU A 948 -24.10 45.51 -12.54
C GLU A 948 -23.76 46.62 -11.53
N ASN A 949 -23.81 46.34 -10.23
CA ASN A 949 -23.72 47.34 -9.18
C ASN A 949 -22.28 47.56 -8.70
N ASP A 950 -21.64 46.49 -8.21
CA ASP A 950 -20.43 46.56 -7.40
C ASP A 950 -19.32 45.61 -7.84
N ASN A 951 -19.59 44.68 -8.78
CA ASN A 951 -18.57 43.74 -9.28
C ASN A 951 -18.62 43.51 -10.81
N LYS A 952 -18.93 44.54 -11.61
CA LYS A 952 -18.96 44.43 -13.08
C LYS A 952 -17.57 44.28 -13.69
N PHE A 953 -17.50 43.79 -14.94
CA PHE A 953 -16.27 43.81 -15.73
C PHE A 953 -15.82 45.24 -16.06
N ILE A 954 -14.70 45.67 -15.49
CA ILE A 954 -14.05 46.96 -15.75
C ILE A 954 -12.72 46.79 -16.49
N SER A 955 -12.20 47.89 -17.05
CA SER A 955 -10.84 47.89 -17.61
C SER A 955 -9.82 47.56 -16.53
N CYS A 956 -8.80 46.79 -16.88
CA CYS A 956 -7.64 46.54 -16.03
C CYS A 956 -6.92 47.84 -15.62
N ASP A 957 -7.01 48.93 -16.39
CA ASP A 957 -6.43 50.23 -16.01
C ASP A 957 -7.08 50.81 -14.74
N ASN A 958 -8.31 50.39 -14.42
CA ASN A 958 -9.05 50.83 -13.24
C ASN A 958 -8.87 49.90 -12.03
N ILE A 959 -8.04 48.85 -12.14
CA ILE A 959 -7.68 47.97 -11.03
C ILE A 959 -6.34 48.47 -10.45
N PRO A 960 -6.27 48.83 -9.15
CA PRO A 960 -5.05 49.38 -8.54
C PRO A 960 -3.81 48.51 -8.75
N TYR A 961 -2.69 49.16 -9.07
CA TYR A 961 -1.37 48.51 -9.21
C TYR A 961 -0.64 48.44 -7.87
N LEU A 962 0.15 47.37 -7.70
CA LEU A 962 1.15 47.29 -6.64
C LEU A 962 2.29 48.27 -6.94
N ASP A 963 2.39 49.36 -6.17
CA ASP A 963 3.48 50.33 -6.33
C ASP A 963 4.78 49.82 -5.68
N LEU A 964 5.64 49.21 -6.50
CA LEU A 964 6.94 48.70 -6.05
C LEU A 964 7.97 49.79 -5.73
N THR A 965 7.68 51.08 -5.97
CA THR A 965 8.62 52.16 -5.59
C THR A 965 8.85 52.21 -4.08
N MET A 966 7.91 51.69 -3.28
CA MET A 966 8.06 51.49 -1.84
C MET A 966 9.14 50.46 -1.46
N TRP A 967 9.72 49.73 -2.40
CA TRP A 967 10.86 48.82 -2.23
C TRP A 967 12.18 49.39 -2.77
N SER A 968 12.23 50.66 -3.14
CA SER A 968 13.49 51.31 -3.52
C SER A 968 14.38 51.53 -2.28
N ASP A 969 15.63 51.06 -2.35
CA ASP A 969 16.69 51.35 -1.38
C ASP A 969 17.47 52.59 -1.87
N CYS A 970 17.52 53.67 -1.09
CA CYS A 970 18.31 54.85 -1.44
C CYS A 970 19.81 54.48 -1.53
N CYS A 971 20.45 54.78 -2.66
CA CYS A 971 21.89 54.64 -2.84
C CYS A 971 22.59 55.96 -2.51
N ASP A 972 23.61 55.92 -1.64
CA ASP A 972 24.44 57.08 -1.22
C ASP A 972 25.18 57.79 -2.37
N ASN A 973 25.15 57.24 -3.59
CA ASN A 973 25.80 57.80 -4.79
C ASN A 973 24.86 57.92 -6.01
N CYS A 974 23.55 58.02 -5.80
CA CYS A 974 22.60 58.23 -6.88
C CYS A 974 22.28 59.73 -7.02
N GLU A 975 23.17 60.49 -7.65
CA GLU A 975 22.97 61.92 -8.00
C GLU A 975 21.78 62.19 -8.96
N ASP A 976 20.95 61.19 -9.28
CA ASP A 976 19.89 61.32 -10.29
C ASP A 976 18.54 60.70 -9.90
N ASN A 977 18.20 60.75 -8.60
CA ASN A 977 16.91 60.27 -8.08
C ASN A 977 15.71 61.03 -8.70
N SER A 978 15.88 62.31 -9.07
CA SER A 978 14.84 63.07 -9.77
C SER A 978 14.58 62.57 -11.18
N ASN A 979 15.58 62.05 -11.91
CA ASN A 979 15.36 61.49 -13.25
C ASN A 979 14.77 60.09 -13.21
N ILE A 980 15.15 59.22 -12.27
CA ILE A 980 14.58 57.86 -12.20
C ILE A 980 13.12 57.91 -11.75
N ILE A 981 12.80 58.67 -10.69
CA ILE A 981 11.42 58.84 -10.21
C ILE A 981 10.58 59.61 -11.24
N SER A 982 11.12 60.63 -11.94
CA SER A 982 10.38 61.32 -13.00
C SER A 982 10.23 60.52 -14.30
N ARG A 983 11.13 59.57 -14.58
CA ARG A 983 11.03 58.66 -15.73
C ARG A 983 10.06 57.51 -15.44
N PHE A 984 10.01 57.03 -14.20
CA PHE A 984 8.97 56.12 -13.71
C PHE A 984 7.60 56.80 -13.65
N ARG A 985 7.49 58.03 -13.11
CA ARG A 985 6.25 58.81 -13.16
C ARG A 985 5.82 59.15 -14.59
N ARG A 986 6.76 59.37 -15.53
CA ARG A 986 6.44 59.55 -16.96
C ARG A 986 6.04 58.26 -17.67
N ASN A 987 6.61 57.12 -17.31
CA ASN A 987 6.20 55.81 -17.84
C ASN A 987 4.87 55.37 -17.23
N ALA A 988 4.62 55.62 -15.94
CA ALA A 988 3.32 55.45 -15.29
C ALA A 988 2.27 56.41 -15.86
N ALA A 989 2.65 57.67 -16.18
CA ALA A 989 1.79 58.62 -16.90
C ALA A 989 1.55 58.24 -18.37
N LYS A 990 2.28 57.26 -18.92
CA LYS A 990 1.98 56.65 -20.23
C LYS A 990 0.87 55.60 -20.15
N TYR A 991 0.58 55.12 -18.93
CA TYR A 991 -0.52 54.20 -18.59
C TYR A 991 -1.65 54.88 -17.81
N LEU A 992 -1.53 56.19 -17.53
CA LEU A 992 -2.60 57.04 -16.99
C LEU A 992 -2.94 58.10 -18.06
N SER A 993 -4.04 57.91 -18.77
CA SER A 993 -4.59 58.94 -19.67
C SER A 993 -5.33 60.03 -18.86
N PRO A 994 -5.32 61.31 -19.28
CA PRO A 994 -5.62 62.45 -18.41
C PRO A 994 -7.11 62.74 -18.35
N THR A 995 -7.78 62.24 -17.32
CA THR A 995 -9.03 62.85 -16.84
C THR A 995 -9.10 62.73 -15.32
N HIS A 996 -8.49 63.68 -14.61
CA HIS A 996 -9.00 64.21 -13.34
C HIS A 996 -8.09 65.36 -12.85
N ASN A 997 -8.15 66.50 -13.55
CA ASN A 997 -8.01 67.79 -12.87
C ASN A 997 -9.41 68.18 -12.42
N ASN A 998 -9.72 67.89 -11.16
CA ASN A 998 -10.71 68.55 -10.30
C ASN A 998 -11.20 67.56 -9.26
N LEU A 999 -10.63 67.63 -8.06
CA LEU A 999 -11.32 67.34 -6.81
C LEU A 999 -10.56 68.08 -5.71
N GLU A 1000 -11.12 69.23 -5.32
CA GLU A 1000 -10.74 70.00 -4.15
C GLU A 1000 -10.88 69.11 -2.91
N PHE A 1001 -9.82 69.06 -2.09
CA PHE A 1001 -9.87 68.50 -0.74
C PHE A 1001 -10.73 69.39 0.15
N GLN A 1002 -11.87 68.90 0.64
CA GLN A 1002 -12.61 69.54 1.73
C GLN A 1002 -12.30 68.89 3.09
N VAL A 1003 -11.61 69.68 3.91
CA VAL A 1003 -11.78 69.95 5.36
C VAL A 1003 -11.90 68.77 6.35
N ILE A 1004 -10.85 68.65 7.16
CA ILE A 1004 -10.69 67.81 8.36
C ILE A 1004 -11.55 68.37 9.53
N SER A 1005 -12.18 67.50 10.32
CA SER A 1005 -13.00 67.89 11.46
C SER A 1005 -12.20 68.03 12.76
N ALA A 1006 -12.67 68.88 13.67
CA ALA A 1006 -12.00 69.30 14.91
C ALA A 1006 -11.70 68.19 15.95
N LYS A 1007 -12.10 66.93 15.72
CA LYS A 1007 -11.76 65.78 16.59
C LYS A 1007 -10.38 65.16 16.30
N ASP A 1008 -9.75 65.49 15.17
CA ASP A 1008 -8.45 64.93 14.80
C ASP A 1008 -7.27 65.77 15.31
N SER A 1009 -7.50 67.03 15.71
CA SER A 1009 -6.47 67.92 16.27
C SER A 1009 -5.95 67.45 17.63
N GLU A 1010 -6.80 66.93 18.52
CA GLU A 1010 -6.35 66.41 19.83
C GLU A 1010 -5.56 65.10 19.71
N LYS A 1011 -5.82 64.29 18.66
CA LYS A 1011 -5.06 63.06 18.39
C LYS A 1011 -3.70 63.35 17.78
N ILE A 1012 -3.58 64.39 16.96
CA ILE A 1012 -2.30 64.83 16.39
C ILE A 1012 -1.41 65.40 17.50
N ASP A 1013 -1.94 66.25 18.38
CA ASP A 1013 -1.20 66.78 19.55
C ASP A 1013 -0.68 65.66 20.48
N TYR A 1014 -1.49 64.61 20.70
CA TYR A 1014 -1.07 63.45 21.50
C TYR A 1014 0.03 62.62 20.82
N LEU A 1015 -0.03 62.47 19.49
CA LEU A 1015 0.97 61.73 18.72
C LEU A 1015 2.29 62.51 18.59
N GLU A 1016 2.23 63.83 18.42
CA GLU A 1016 3.42 64.69 18.40
C GLU A 1016 4.15 64.64 19.74
N LYS A 1017 3.41 64.66 20.86
CA LYS A 1017 3.99 64.53 22.20
C LYS A 1017 4.63 63.16 22.44
N MET A 1018 4.04 62.09 21.90
CA MET A 1018 4.63 60.75 21.95
C MET A 1018 5.89 60.63 21.09
N ILE A 1019 5.96 61.35 19.96
CA ILE A 1019 7.14 61.38 19.10
C ILE A 1019 8.29 62.11 19.82
N GLU A 1020 8.02 63.27 20.45
CA GLU A 1020 9.03 63.97 21.25
C GLU A 1020 9.58 63.11 22.41
N GLU A 1021 8.72 62.40 23.14
CA GLU A 1021 9.16 61.48 24.21
C GLU A 1021 9.97 60.27 23.69
N THR A 1022 9.72 59.87 22.43
CA THR A 1022 10.43 58.76 21.79
C THR A 1022 11.79 59.21 21.23
N GLU A 1023 11.86 60.43 20.70
CA GLU A 1023 13.13 61.05 20.27
C GLU A 1023 14.06 61.29 21.46
N GLU A 1024 13.55 61.75 22.61
CA GLU A 1024 14.37 61.93 23.82
C GLU A 1024 14.93 60.59 24.34
N LYS A 1025 14.15 59.51 24.26
CA LYS A 1025 14.60 58.15 24.60
C LYS A 1025 15.63 57.62 23.60
N SER A 1026 15.44 57.90 22.31
CA SER A 1026 16.38 57.56 21.24
C SER A 1026 17.73 58.25 21.46
N GLU A 1027 17.74 59.54 21.78
CA GLU A 1027 18.97 60.26 22.10
C GLU A 1027 19.68 59.70 23.34
N LYS A 1028 18.93 59.32 24.38
CA LYS A 1028 19.52 58.67 25.56
C LYS A 1028 20.17 57.33 25.21
N LEU A 1029 19.52 56.51 24.39
CA LEU A 1029 20.06 55.24 23.92
C LEU A 1029 21.31 55.43 23.05
N GLN A 1030 21.31 56.46 22.21
CA GLN A 1030 22.47 56.81 21.40
C GLN A 1030 23.67 57.22 22.27
N ARG A 1031 23.45 58.06 23.29
CA ARG A 1031 24.50 58.44 24.26
C ARG A 1031 25.04 57.22 25.03
N TYR A 1032 24.17 56.25 25.38
CA TYR A 1032 24.62 55.00 26.00
C TYR A 1032 25.43 54.13 25.04
N ALA A 1033 25.04 54.04 23.76
CA ALA A 1033 25.77 53.30 22.73
C ALA A 1033 27.16 53.91 22.46
N ASP A 1034 27.25 55.23 22.45
CA ASP A 1034 28.51 55.96 22.27
C ASP A 1034 29.45 55.75 23.48
N ALA A 1035 28.92 55.81 24.71
CA ALA A 1035 29.68 55.49 25.92
C ALA A 1035 30.18 54.04 25.94
N LEU A 1036 29.36 53.09 25.48
CA LEU A 1036 29.74 51.68 25.35
C LEU A 1036 30.85 51.48 24.30
N SER A 1037 30.73 52.14 23.15
CA SER A 1037 31.77 52.13 22.11
C SER A 1037 33.09 52.71 22.61
N GLN A 1038 33.05 53.79 23.39
CA GLN A 1038 34.23 54.37 24.00
C GLN A 1038 34.88 53.40 25.00
N ARG A 1039 34.08 52.70 25.81
CA ARG A 1039 34.57 51.68 26.76
C ARG A 1039 35.16 50.46 26.07
N ILE A 1040 34.58 50.03 24.95
CA ILE A 1040 35.12 48.95 24.12
C ILE A 1040 36.48 49.36 23.53
N ASN A 1041 36.64 50.61 23.11
CA ASN A 1041 37.91 51.10 22.58
C ASN A 1041 38.99 51.22 23.68
N GLU A 1042 38.62 51.65 24.89
CA GLU A 1042 39.52 51.61 26.06
C GLU A 1042 39.98 50.17 26.38
N LEU A 1043 39.04 49.21 26.38
CA LEU A 1043 39.36 47.80 26.61
C LEU A 1043 40.25 47.22 25.52
N LYS A 1044 40.04 47.58 24.25
CA LYS A 1044 40.91 47.19 23.13
C LYS A 1044 42.32 47.77 23.27
N SER A 1045 42.44 49.02 23.73
CA SER A 1045 43.73 49.67 24.02
C SER A 1045 44.48 48.96 25.15
N LEU A 1046 43.77 48.60 26.23
CA LEU A 1046 44.34 47.82 27.33
C LEU A 1046 44.78 46.42 26.88
N LEU A 1047 44.00 45.77 26.00
CA LEU A 1047 44.35 44.46 25.44
C LEU A 1047 45.58 44.52 24.51
N SER A 1048 45.73 45.62 23.78
CA SER A 1048 46.89 45.92 22.93
C SER A 1048 48.16 46.08 23.78
N ASN A 1049 48.08 46.84 24.87
CA ASN A 1049 49.20 47.05 25.79
C ASN A 1049 49.58 45.79 26.58
N ALA A 1050 48.61 44.90 26.86
CA ALA A 1050 48.88 43.61 27.50
C ALA A 1050 49.61 42.62 26.56
N LYS A 1051 49.48 42.78 25.23
CA LYS A 1051 50.21 41.96 24.24
C LYS A 1051 51.67 42.37 24.05
N THR A 1052 52.06 43.56 24.48
CA THR A 1052 53.44 44.08 24.39
C THR A 1052 54.29 43.77 25.63
N LEU A 1053 53.69 43.21 26.69
CA LEU A 1053 54.33 42.87 27.97
C LEU A 1053 54.45 41.34 28.20
N LYS A 1054 54.34 40.52 27.16
CA LYS A 1054 54.50 39.06 27.21
C LYS A 1054 55.72 38.60 26.43
#